data_AF-A0AAN6TMF4-F1
#
_entry.id   AF-A0AAN6TMF4-F1
#
_cell.length_a   1.000
_cell.length_b   1.000
_cell.length_c   1.000
_cell.angle_alpha   90.00
_cell.angle_beta   90.00
_cell.angle_gamma   90.00
#
_symmetry.space_group_name_H-M   'P 1'
#
loop_
_entity.id
_entity.type
_entity.pdbx_description
1 polymer ?
#
loop_
_entity_poly.entity_id
_entity_poly.type
_entity_poly.pdbx_seq_one_letter_code
_entity_poly.pdbx_strand_id
1 'polypeptide(L)'
;MMGRDYYMTLTVRDLPPGTTAQDVCDHINRRRANAHPVVGPLVKDPNRPSLCTVVTIRQDSEYLCRTLRDSLNLKTFYPRNPTTTVTESQIAVSNEFLGVTTLAEHENPEFDLYFVHGLGGHAFGSWSSNLNRGTPSMWPRDFLAKDIQNRPRSRLDPDGPKLAGRISTIGYNAHAQQSYSSTMTIEKAAEDLLERIRTDRPEGSGRPMYFACHSLGGLVTCQALIHALRGDPSKPELQEHYRGIFFQNGQCLVKGIIFFGTPFEGSSLANFAHKFAKFLGGNEAIINSLRTKSEVLAELVGKFNQLRSHRETGFPIVVAFEKSPMFNLKFVTKPDSAISSFNSRTIGIDGDHRTMIKFDHPHNKDYLHVSEIMIRMIQDTLPSKKSFRRDSNPSPPFEPQPLRSRSWSSPPPPYPGLSGTLIQAQPADPTSPVCDCKSPRRSGSSLGQPPTRDASPCPEKTDDPWPSESFRNVVPDVKPVKAEELIQPVQKGREHTSDFSALRAFDTVFLLDDTGSMVETDTDSGRSRWEELIESLRYTVEIVCHYDKDGVEVHFLNQDEKDEDGITEGQRVLNLLTKEVCPDEQGGGTYISTRLWDILCPYVDRFEAWKTWQSSRDRSRPKMKKPRMLNLIVITDGAAEDKEGVEDIIVNVAKRLDSLSAHPNQVGIQFLQIGKDDDAARWLRSLDDALKEKHSVRDIVDTRPWDSPRVIDKPFRERLTQILLGAVNRAQDCAGNAEME
;
A
#
# COMPACT_ATOMS: atom_id res chain seq x y z
N MET A 1 -13.47 -22.75 -10.49
CA MET A 1 -12.18 -22.21 -10.01
C MET A 1 -12.46 -21.54 -8.67
N MET A 2 -11.66 -21.81 -7.63
CA MET A 2 -11.85 -21.16 -6.31
C MET A 2 -11.44 -19.69 -6.42
N GLY A 3 -12.37 -18.77 -6.14
CA GLY A 3 -12.16 -17.31 -6.16
C GLY A 3 -11.03 -16.87 -5.22
N ARG A 4 -10.41 -15.71 -5.51
CA ARG A 4 -9.49 -15.07 -4.55
C ARG A 4 -10.33 -14.51 -3.41
N ASP A 5 -10.02 -14.90 -2.18
CA ASP A 5 -10.68 -14.35 -1.00
C ASP A 5 -10.26 -12.89 -0.81
N TYR A 6 -11.21 -11.94 -0.82
CA TYR A 6 -10.95 -10.55 -0.43
C TYR A 6 -10.97 -10.44 1.10
N TYR A 7 -10.19 -9.52 1.67
CA TYR A 7 -10.15 -9.30 3.11
C TYR A 7 -10.20 -7.82 3.45
N MET A 8 -11.14 -7.45 4.32
CA MET A 8 -11.17 -6.14 4.96
C MET A 8 -10.62 -6.28 6.37
N THR A 9 -9.73 -5.37 6.77
CA THR A 9 -9.29 -5.27 8.16
C THR A 9 -9.82 -3.99 8.79
N LEU A 10 -10.42 -4.12 9.97
CA LEU A 10 -11.05 -3.06 10.74
C LEU A 10 -10.40 -2.95 12.11
N THR A 11 -10.31 -1.74 12.63
CA THR A 11 -10.15 -1.48 14.06
C THR A 11 -11.52 -1.43 14.72
N VAL A 12 -11.66 -2.05 15.89
CA VAL A 12 -12.85 -1.97 16.73
C VAL A 12 -12.42 -1.47 18.09
N ARG A 13 -12.95 -0.33 18.53
CA ARG A 13 -12.64 0.32 19.80
C ARG A 13 -13.89 0.45 20.66
N ASP A 14 -13.67 0.86 21.91
CA ASP A 14 -14.74 1.08 22.90
C ASP A 14 -15.53 -0.18 23.27
N LEU A 15 -14.87 -1.34 23.18
CA LEU A 15 -15.44 -2.60 23.63
C LEU A 15 -15.52 -2.62 25.17
N PRO A 16 -16.63 -3.07 25.77
CA PRO A 16 -16.75 -3.14 27.22
C PRO A 16 -15.67 -4.04 27.85
N PRO A 17 -15.23 -3.74 29.09
CA PRO A 17 -14.43 -4.67 29.87
C PRO A 17 -15.10 -6.06 29.96
N GLY A 18 -14.31 -7.13 29.85
CA GLY A 18 -14.81 -8.51 29.86
C GLY A 18 -15.28 -9.04 28.50
N THR A 19 -15.27 -8.21 27.44
CA THR A 19 -15.53 -8.66 26.07
C THR A 19 -14.53 -9.75 25.66
N THR A 20 -15.05 -10.84 25.08
CA THR A 20 -14.23 -11.92 24.51
C THR A 20 -14.14 -11.81 22.98
N ALA A 21 -13.18 -12.51 22.37
CA ALA A 21 -13.08 -12.59 20.91
C ALA A 21 -14.35 -13.21 20.30
N GLN A 22 -14.97 -14.16 21.01
CA GLN A 22 -16.22 -14.78 20.59
C GLN A 22 -17.38 -13.77 20.58
N ASP A 23 -17.46 -12.86 21.55
CA ASP A 23 -18.50 -11.81 21.56
C ASP A 23 -18.39 -10.90 20.33
N VAL A 24 -17.16 -10.53 19.94
CA VAL A 24 -16.89 -9.74 18.73
C VAL A 24 -17.27 -10.52 17.47
N CYS A 25 -16.86 -11.80 17.38
CA CYS A 25 -17.26 -12.69 16.30
C CYS A 25 -18.79 -12.79 16.17
N ASP A 26 -19.49 -13.02 17.28
CA ASP A 26 -20.94 -13.15 17.32
C ASP A 26 -21.64 -11.85 16.91
N HIS A 27 -21.12 -10.70 17.35
CA HIS A 27 -21.67 -9.39 16.99
C HIS A 27 -21.60 -9.18 15.47
N ILE A 28 -20.46 -9.50 14.86
CA ILE A 28 -20.27 -9.40 13.40
C ILE A 28 -21.14 -10.41 12.67
N ASN A 29 -21.16 -11.67 13.12
CA ASN A 29 -21.92 -12.75 12.48
C ASN A 29 -23.45 -12.54 12.55
N ARG A 30 -23.97 -11.85 13.58
CA ARG A 30 -25.39 -11.43 13.64
C ARG A 30 -25.78 -10.46 12.53
N ARG A 31 -24.84 -9.64 12.04
CA ARG A 31 -25.08 -8.67 10.97
C ARG A 31 -24.79 -9.26 9.60
N ARG A 32 -23.80 -10.14 9.52
CA ARG A 32 -23.47 -10.88 8.32
C ARG A 32 -23.18 -12.33 8.66
N ALA A 33 -24.14 -13.20 8.36
CA ALA A 33 -23.92 -14.63 8.43
C ALA A 33 -22.74 -15.02 7.51
N ASN A 34 -21.93 -15.99 7.93
CA ASN A 34 -20.77 -16.50 7.19
C ASN A 34 -19.65 -15.47 6.93
N ALA A 35 -19.56 -14.38 7.71
CA ALA A 35 -18.47 -13.42 7.60
C ALA A 35 -17.10 -13.99 8.03
N HIS A 36 -17.10 -15.07 8.82
CA HIS A 36 -15.92 -15.74 9.36
C HIS A 36 -14.83 -14.75 9.85
N PRO A 37 -15.16 -13.80 10.74
CA PRO A 37 -14.22 -12.78 11.19
C PRO A 37 -13.05 -13.41 11.96
N VAL A 38 -11.84 -13.03 11.59
CA VAL A 38 -10.62 -13.31 12.34
C VAL A 38 -10.40 -12.14 13.29
N VAL A 39 -10.77 -12.34 14.56
CA VAL A 39 -10.61 -11.34 15.62
C VAL A 39 -9.21 -11.46 16.21
N GLY A 40 -8.44 -10.38 16.13
CA GLY A 40 -7.14 -10.26 16.77
C GLY A 40 -7.26 -10.24 18.30
N PRO A 41 -6.14 -10.30 19.03
CA PRO A 41 -6.15 -10.22 20.49
C PRO A 41 -6.91 -8.97 20.97
N LEU A 42 -7.78 -9.14 21.97
CA LEU A 42 -8.33 -7.98 22.67
C LEU A 42 -7.27 -7.41 23.58
N VAL A 43 -7.03 -6.12 23.43
CA VAL A 43 -6.00 -5.37 24.15
C VAL A 43 -6.64 -4.17 24.82
N LYS A 44 -6.00 -3.65 25.87
CA LYS A 44 -6.54 -2.49 26.58
C LYS A 44 -6.42 -1.26 25.70
N ASP A 45 -7.45 -0.43 25.66
CA ASP A 45 -7.31 0.92 25.13
C ASP A 45 -6.52 1.74 26.17
N PRO A 46 -5.37 2.32 25.81
CA PRO A 46 -4.54 3.06 26.76
C PRO A 46 -5.22 4.34 27.29
N ASN A 47 -6.21 4.87 26.56
CA ASN A 47 -6.85 6.16 26.88
C ASN A 47 -8.22 6.02 27.52
N ARG A 48 -8.81 4.82 27.47
CA ARG A 48 -10.19 4.58 27.85
C ARG A 48 -10.26 3.30 28.68
N PRO A 49 -11.17 3.20 29.65
CA PRO A 49 -11.42 1.96 30.38
C PRO A 49 -12.21 0.96 29.49
N SER A 50 -11.71 0.69 28.28
CA SER A 50 -12.32 -0.15 27.27
C SER A 50 -11.27 -1.06 26.63
N LEU A 51 -11.73 -2.02 25.85
CA LEU A 51 -10.90 -2.89 25.03
C LEU A 51 -10.95 -2.42 23.57
N CYS A 52 -9.90 -2.73 22.83
CA CYS A 52 -9.90 -2.63 21.38
C CYS A 52 -9.34 -3.91 20.75
N THR A 53 -9.63 -4.11 19.47
CA THR A 53 -9.10 -5.22 18.69
C THR A 53 -9.02 -4.85 17.22
N VAL A 54 -8.30 -5.65 16.45
CA VAL A 54 -8.27 -5.61 15.00
C VAL A 54 -9.01 -6.82 14.47
N VAL A 55 -9.99 -6.62 13.59
CA VAL A 55 -10.75 -7.72 12.99
C VAL A 55 -10.48 -7.76 11.50
N THR A 56 -10.10 -8.93 10.99
CA THR A 56 -10.00 -9.18 9.56
C THR A 56 -11.17 -10.05 9.12
N ILE A 57 -11.98 -9.57 8.19
CA ILE A 57 -13.19 -10.25 7.72
C ILE A 57 -12.94 -10.68 6.28
N ARG A 58 -13.26 -11.93 5.96
CA ARG A 58 -13.26 -12.42 4.57
C ARG A 58 -14.46 -11.84 3.84
N GLN A 59 -14.28 -11.47 2.59
CA GLN A 59 -15.21 -10.68 1.81
C GLN A 59 -15.31 -11.22 0.40
N ASP A 60 -16.50 -11.07 -0.17
CA ASP A 60 -16.80 -11.41 -1.55
C ASP A 60 -16.65 -10.17 -2.45
N SER A 61 -16.82 -8.95 -1.90
CA SER A 61 -16.63 -7.65 -2.59
C SER A 61 -16.30 -6.50 -1.64
N GLU A 62 -15.71 -5.40 -2.14
CA GLU A 62 -15.42 -4.19 -1.35
C GLU A 62 -16.68 -3.37 -0.98
N TYR A 63 -17.73 -3.41 -1.80
CA TYR A 63 -19.01 -2.76 -1.47
C TYR A 63 -19.58 -3.31 -0.16
N LEU A 64 -19.62 -4.64 -0.02
CA LEU A 64 -20.06 -5.31 1.21
C LEU A 64 -19.18 -4.95 2.42
N CYS A 65 -17.91 -4.58 2.21
CA CYS A 65 -17.02 -4.10 3.25
C CYS A 65 -17.48 -2.77 3.84
N ARG A 66 -17.79 -1.79 2.99
CA ARG A 66 -18.20 -0.44 3.42
C ARG A 66 -19.55 -0.48 4.12
N THR A 67 -20.53 -1.19 3.53
CA THR A 67 -21.85 -1.38 4.16
C THR A 67 -21.72 -2.12 5.50
N LEU A 68 -20.86 -3.15 5.59
CA LEU A 68 -20.65 -3.86 6.85
C LEU A 68 -19.99 -2.95 7.89
N ARG A 69 -18.92 -2.23 7.56
CA ARG A 69 -18.26 -1.26 8.45
C ARG A 69 -19.26 -0.25 9.00
N ASP A 70 -20.03 0.40 8.12
CA ASP A 70 -21.01 1.42 8.49
C ASP A 70 -22.15 0.82 9.33
N SER A 71 -22.55 -0.41 9.01
CA SER A 71 -23.55 -1.14 9.79
C SER A 71 -23.06 -1.57 11.18
N LEU A 72 -21.74 -1.63 11.42
CA LEU A 72 -21.15 -2.00 12.70
C LEU A 72 -20.79 -0.77 13.55
N ASN A 73 -20.53 0.37 12.93
CA ASN A 73 -20.07 1.58 13.60
C ASN A 73 -21.14 2.20 14.51
N LEU A 74 -20.73 2.68 15.69
CA LEU A 74 -21.54 3.37 16.71
C LEU A 74 -22.76 2.59 17.22
N LYS A 75 -22.78 1.26 17.05
CA LYS A 75 -23.87 0.42 17.55
C LYS A 75 -23.62 -0.06 18.97
N THR A 76 -24.71 -0.27 19.70
CA THR A 76 -24.66 -0.84 21.04
C THR A 76 -24.12 -2.26 21.01
N PHE A 77 -23.05 -2.50 21.74
CA PHE A 77 -22.42 -3.81 21.89
C PHE A 77 -22.81 -4.43 23.23
N TYR A 78 -23.30 -5.68 23.19
CA TYR A 78 -23.68 -6.43 24.38
C TYR A 78 -22.86 -7.74 24.45
N PRO A 79 -21.90 -7.84 25.38
CA PRO A 79 -21.19 -9.10 25.62
C PRO A 79 -22.17 -10.14 26.17
N ARG A 80 -22.01 -11.41 25.81
CA ARG A 80 -22.91 -12.48 26.26
C ARG A 80 -22.83 -12.73 27.76
N ASN A 81 -21.64 -12.56 28.36
CA ASN A 81 -21.39 -12.77 29.78
C ASN A 81 -20.75 -11.51 30.40
N PRO A 82 -21.54 -10.47 30.74
CA PRO A 82 -21.02 -9.25 31.33
C PRO A 82 -20.44 -9.52 32.72
N THR A 83 -19.15 -9.23 32.94
CA THR A 83 -18.47 -9.40 34.23
C THR A 83 -18.75 -8.28 35.25
N THR A 84 -19.43 -7.21 34.83
CA THR A 84 -19.80 -6.03 35.64
C THR A 84 -21.17 -5.49 35.18
N THR A 85 -21.77 -4.55 35.92
CA THR A 85 -22.97 -3.80 35.48
C THR A 85 -22.66 -3.05 34.18
N VAL A 86 -22.98 -3.65 33.02
CA VAL A 86 -22.66 -3.09 31.71
C VAL A 86 -23.60 -1.94 31.38
N THR A 87 -23.03 -0.73 31.32
CA THR A 87 -23.59 0.41 30.58
C THR A 87 -23.49 0.11 29.09
N GLU A 88 -24.55 0.42 28.34
CA GLU A 88 -24.53 0.41 26.87
C GLU A 88 -23.27 1.10 26.35
N SER A 89 -22.41 0.39 25.60
CA SER A 89 -21.27 1.01 24.93
C SER A 89 -21.49 1.01 23.42
N GLN A 90 -21.25 2.17 22.81
CA GLN A 90 -21.19 2.33 21.36
C GLN A 90 -19.77 2.02 20.92
N ILE A 91 -19.60 1.03 20.05
CA ILE A 91 -18.29 0.68 19.50
C ILE A 91 -17.92 1.59 18.34
N ALA A 92 -16.65 1.95 18.23
CA ALA A 92 -16.13 2.69 17.07
C ALA A 92 -15.41 1.73 16.13
N VAL A 93 -15.78 1.75 14.85
CA VAL A 93 -15.24 0.87 13.80
C VAL A 93 -14.64 1.71 12.69
N SER A 94 -13.37 1.47 12.34
CA SER A 94 -12.67 2.21 11.28
C SER A 94 -11.69 1.32 10.52
N ASN A 95 -11.57 1.57 9.21
CA ASN A 95 -10.61 0.95 8.31
C ASN A 95 -9.42 1.87 7.99
N GLU A 96 -9.32 3.06 8.60
CA GLU A 96 -8.30 4.05 8.25
C GLU A 96 -6.98 3.86 9.02
N PHE A 97 -7.05 3.19 10.17
CA PHE A 97 -5.91 2.96 11.07
C PHE A 97 -5.17 4.23 11.50
N LEU A 98 -5.85 5.38 11.49
CA LEU A 98 -5.30 6.62 12.01
C LEU A 98 -5.14 6.52 13.53
N GLY A 99 -3.93 6.82 13.98
CA GLY A 99 -3.55 6.94 15.38
C GLY A 99 -2.70 5.74 15.77
N VAL A 100 -2.52 5.54 17.08
CA VAL A 100 -1.87 4.31 17.55
C VAL A 100 -2.89 3.20 17.63
N THR A 101 -2.64 2.12 16.90
CA THR A 101 -3.41 0.88 16.98
C THR A 101 -2.54 -0.20 17.60
N THR A 102 -2.89 -0.63 18.81
CA THR A 102 -2.25 -1.78 19.46
C THR A 102 -2.58 -3.04 18.66
N LEU A 103 -1.55 -3.71 18.15
CA LEU A 103 -1.67 -4.95 17.39
C LEU A 103 -1.64 -6.17 18.30
N ALA A 104 -0.79 -6.15 19.33
CA ALA A 104 -0.66 -7.18 20.35
C ALA A 104 -0.13 -6.58 21.66
N GLU A 105 -0.55 -7.14 22.80
CA GLU A 105 -0.07 -6.74 24.12
C GLU A 105 0.12 -7.98 24.99
N HIS A 106 1.34 -8.19 25.50
CA HIS A 106 1.61 -9.24 26.48
C HIS A 106 1.22 -8.78 27.89
N GLU A 107 1.00 -9.72 28.81
CA GLU A 107 0.77 -9.37 30.21
C GLU A 107 1.95 -8.60 30.81
N ASN A 108 1.66 -7.50 31.51
CA ASN A 108 2.65 -6.62 32.14
C ASN A 108 3.74 -6.16 31.16
N PRO A 109 3.38 -5.45 30.08
CA PRO A 109 4.32 -5.10 29.02
C PRO A 109 5.45 -4.21 29.55
N GLU A 110 6.69 -4.60 29.27
CA GLU A 110 7.90 -3.96 29.79
C GLU A 110 8.46 -2.90 28.82
N PHE A 111 8.01 -2.89 27.57
CA PHE A 111 8.40 -1.95 26.52
C PHE A 111 7.28 -1.75 25.49
N ASP A 112 7.42 -0.70 24.68
CA ASP A 112 6.56 -0.41 23.54
C ASP A 112 7.36 -0.49 22.23
N LEU A 113 6.83 -1.18 21.23
CA LEU A 113 7.38 -1.31 19.89
C LEU A 113 6.40 -0.72 18.87
N TYR A 114 6.81 0.37 18.22
CA TYR A 114 5.99 1.11 17.27
C TYR A 114 6.41 0.88 15.83
N PHE A 115 5.47 0.47 14.99
CA PHE A 115 5.61 0.30 13.55
C PHE A 115 5.08 1.53 12.81
N VAL A 116 5.98 2.28 12.16
CA VAL A 116 5.68 3.55 11.47
C VAL A 116 5.78 3.34 9.97
N HIS A 117 4.66 3.46 9.27
CA HIS A 117 4.62 3.29 7.81
C HIS A 117 5.19 4.51 7.06
N GLY A 118 5.46 4.33 5.76
CA GLY A 118 5.90 5.40 4.87
C GLY A 118 4.77 6.22 4.26
N LEU A 119 5.14 7.27 3.53
CA LEU A 119 4.21 8.12 2.77
C LEU A 119 3.44 7.33 1.71
N GLY A 120 2.13 7.60 1.55
CA GLY A 120 1.22 6.83 0.71
C GLY A 120 0.99 5.38 1.16
N GLY A 121 1.52 5.00 2.33
CA GLY A 121 1.28 3.70 2.94
C GLY A 121 0.12 3.73 3.92
N HIS A 122 -0.52 2.58 4.12
CA HIS A 122 -1.54 2.37 5.14
C HIS A 122 -0.93 1.68 6.38
N ALA A 123 -1.24 2.11 7.60
CA ALA A 123 -0.62 1.61 8.84
C ALA A 123 -0.68 0.08 9.00
N PHE A 124 -1.84 -0.54 8.77
CA PHE A 124 -1.92 -2.01 8.77
C PHE A 124 -1.36 -2.63 7.49
N GLY A 125 -1.95 -2.25 6.35
CA GLY A 125 -1.62 -2.76 5.02
C GLY A 125 -0.14 -2.72 4.62
N SER A 126 0.67 -1.79 5.15
CA SER A 126 2.11 -1.74 4.84
C SER A 126 2.85 -2.99 5.31
N TRP A 127 2.50 -3.49 6.50
CA TRP A 127 3.18 -4.62 7.15
C TRP A 127 2.45 -5.95 6.97
N SER A 128 1.34 -5.98 6.22
CA SER A 128 0.58 -7.19 5.94
C SER A 128 0.89 -7.77 4.56
N SER A 129 0.97 -9.10 4.47
CA SER A 129 1.12 -9.85 3.22
C SER A 129 -0.15 -10.60 2.85
N ASN A 130 -0.54 -10.54 1.57
CA ASN A 130 -1.69 -11.26 1.01
C ASN A 130 -1.25 -12.39 0.05
N LEU A 131 0.04 -12.77 0.08
CA LEU A 131 0.61 -13.75 -0.87
C LEU A 131 0.04 -15.16 -0.66
N ASN A 132 -0.26 -15.52 0.58
CA ASN A 132 -0.97 -16.74 0.89
C ASN A 132 -2.46 -16.45 0.68
N ARG A 133 -3.15 -17.21 -0.18
CA ARG A 133 -4.58 -17.05 -0.58
C ARG A 133 -5.61 -17.09 0.57
N GLY A 134 -5.17 -17.04 1.83
CA GLY A 134 -5.97 -16.93 3.04
C GLY A 134 -5.86 -15.53 3.68
N THR A 135 -6.10 -15.47 5.00
CA THR A 135 -6.11 -14.20 5.75
C THR A 135 -4.76 -13.45 5.65
N PRO A 136 -4.77 -12.13 5.43
CA PRO A 136 -3.57 -11.29 5.45
C PRO A 136 -2.69 -11.57 6.66
N SER A 137 -1.43 -11.88 6.41
CA SER A 137 -0.42 -12.13 7.44
C SER A 137 0.19 -10.81 7.89
N MET A 138 -0.20 -10.32 9.07
CA MET A 138 0.35 -9.12 9.70
C MET A 138 1.46 -9.55 10.65
N TRP A 139 2.66 -9.76 10.10
CA TRP A 139 3.77 -10.38 10.84
C TRP A 139 4.12 -9.72 12.19
N PRO A 140 3.97 -8.40 12.43
CA PRO A 140 4.19 -7.83 13.76
C PRO A 140 3.23 -8.37 14.82
N ARG A 141 1.98 -8.64 14.41
CA ARG A 141 0.93 -9.20 15.25
C ARG A 141 1.02 -10.73 15.33
N ASP A 142 1.13 -11.36 14.16
CA ASP A 142 0.85 -12.78 14.01
C ASP A 142 2.07 -13.67 14.34
N PHE A 143 3.29 -13.14 14.13
CA PHE A 143 4.56 -13.86 14.29
C PHE A 143 5.43 -13.22 15.38
N LEU A 144 5.75 -11.92 15.26
CA LEU A 144 6.72 -11.24 16.12
C LEU A 144 6.29 -11.20 17.59
N ALA A 145 5.00 -10.97 17.86
CA ALA A 145 4.46 -11.00 19.22
C ALA A 145 4.76 -12.33 19.92
N LYS A 146 4.48 -13.45 19.24
CA LYS A 146 4.74 -14.80 19.76
C LYS A 146 6.24 -15.04 19.94
N ASP A 147 7.05 -14.63 18.97
CA ASP A 147 8.50 -14.80 19.05
C ASP A 147 9.09 -14.00 20.21
N ILE A 148 8.60 -12.80 20.49
CA ILE A 148 8.97 -12.02 21.69
C ILE A 148 8.58 -12.79 22.95
N GLN A 149 7.32 -13.24 23.06
CA GLN A 149 6.81 -13.92 24.27
C GLN A 149 7.52 -15.25 24.56
N ASN A 150 8.08 -15.90 23.53
CA ASN A 150 8.82 -17.15 23.69
C ASN A 150 10.27 -16.95 24.12
N ARG A 151 10.80 -15.71 24.06
CA ARG A 151 12.21 -15.42 24.29
C ARG A 151 12.47 -14.99 25.73
N PRO A 152 13.58 -15.43 26.34
CA PRO A 152 13.93 -15.03 27.69
C PRO A 152 14.17 -13.51 27.73
N ARG A 153 13.85 -12.87 28.85
CA ARG A 153 14.10 -11.44 29.05
C ARG A 153 15.58 -11.11 28.96
N SER A 154 16.43 -11.94 29.58
CA SER A 154 17.88 -11.79 29.58
C SER A 154 18.52 -12.97 28.87
N ARG A 155 19.50 -12.69 27.99
CA ARG A 155 20.28 -13.74 27.33
C ARG A 155 21.15 -14.54 28.29
N LEU A 156 21.44 -13.98 29.46
CA LEU A 156 22.22 -14.62 30.51
C LEU A 156 21.37 -15.53 31.41
N ASP A 157 20.04 -15.50 31.25
CA ASP A 157 19.09 -16.27 32.07
C ASP A 157 18.01 -16.90 31.17
N PRO A 158 18.33 -18.01 30.47
CA PRO A 158 17.42 -18.64 29.50
C PRO A 158 16.10 -19.15 30.11
N ASP A 159 16.14 -19.54 31.39
CA ASP A 159 15.01 -20.06 32.16
C ASP A 159 14.25 -18.97 32.92
N GLY A 160 14.73 -17.73 32.84
CA GLY A 160 14.15 -16.56 33.47
C GLY A 160 12.81 -16.12 32.86
N PRO A 161 12.24 -15.01 33.36
CA PRO A 161 10.99 -14.47 32.84
C PRO A 161 11.12 -14.17 31.34
N LYS A 162 10.04 -14.39 30.60
CA LYS A 162 9.99 -14.10 29.16
C LYS A 162 9.85 -12.59 28.89
N LEU A 163 10.20 -12.16 27.68
CA LEU A 163 9.96 -10.79 27.26
C LEU A 163 8.46 -10.52 27.15
N ALA A 164 8.03 -9.40 27.73
CA ALA A 164 6.67 -8.89 27.57
C ALA A 164 6.73 -7.49 26.98
N GLY A 165 5.95 -7.23 25.93
CA GLY A 165 5.94 -5.95 25.24
C GLY A 165 4.58 -5.64 24.65
N ARG A 166 4.37 -4.38 24.32
CA ARG A 166 3.22 -3.87 23.59
C ARG A 166 3.66 -3.52 22.18
N ILE A 167 2.99 -4.07 21.18
CA ILE A 167 3.32 -3.91 19.76
C ILE A 167 2.19 -3.15 19.10
N SER A 168 2.53 -2.02 18.47
CA SER A 168 1.55 -1.10 17.90
C SER A 168 1.99 -0.64 16.51
N THR A 169 1.04 -0.34 15.64
CA THR A 169 1.31 0.46 14.44
C THR A 169 0.77 1.86 14.62
N ILE A 170 1.46 2.85 14.07
CA ILE A 170 1.03 4.24 14.08
C ILE A 170 0.64 4.63 12.67
N GLY A 171 -0.65 4.88 12.47
CA GLY A 171 -1.12 5.57 11.28
C GLY A 171 -1.05 7.06 11.50
N TYR A 172 -0.52 7.79 10.53
CA TYR A 172 -0.68 9.24 10.40
C TYR A 172 -1.23 9.54 9.01
N ASN A 173 -1.85 10.70 8.81
CA ASN A 173 -2.43 11.00 7.51
C ASN A 173 -1.30 11.17 6.47
N ALA A 174 -0.98 10.11 5.74
CA ALA A 174 0.03 10.11 4.69
C ALA A 174 -0.55 10.59 3.33
N HIS A 175 -1.86 10.84 3.27
CA HIS A 175 -2.59 11.45 2.16
C HIS A 175 -3.19 12.78 2.64
N ALA A 176 -2.36 13.81 2.74
CA ALA A 176 -2.78 15.15 3.15
C ALA A 176 -4.04 15.61 2.37
N GLN A 177 -5.22 15.48 2.97
CA GLN A 177 -6.47 15.96 2.39
C GLN A 177 -6.78 17.38 2.88
N GLN A 178 -6.82 18.27 1.90
CA GLN A 178 -7.94 19.17 1.63
C GLN A 178 -8.40 20.10 2.78
N SER A 179 -7.73 21.25 2.93
CA SER A 179 -8.35 22.61 3.02
C SER A 179 -7.41 23.62 3.68
N TYR A 180 -7.17 24.74 2.99
CA TYR A 180 -6.51 25.99 3.45
C TYR A 180 -5.18 25.89 4.23
N SER A 181 -4.14 25.30 3.64
CA SER A 181 -2.76 25.83 3.66
C SER A 181 -1.83 24.78 3.03
N SER A 182 -1.02 25.25 2.09
CA SER A 182 0.00 24.50 1.36
C SER A 182 0.93 23.65 2.26
N THR A 183 1.25 22.45 1.77
CA THR A 183 2.35 21.54 2.17
C THR A 183 2.22 20.82 3.54
N MET A 184 2.05 19.50 3.50
CA MET A 184 2.47 18.61 4.60
C MET A 184 3.98 18.40 4.47
N THR A 185 4.74 18.93 5.43
CA THR A 185 6.19 18.77 5.49
C THR A 185 6.54 17.61 6.44
N ILE A 186 7.80 17.15 6.42
CA ILE A 186 8.29 16.15 7.38
C ILE A 186 8.07 16.63 8.82
N GLU A 187 8.20 17.94 9.07
CA GLU A 187 7.99 18.56 10.37
C GLU A 187 6.55 18.40 10.86
N LYS A 188 5.54 18.69 10.03
CA LYS A 188 4.13 18.52 10.41
C LYS A 188 3.78 17.05 10.67
N ALA A 189 4.28 16.15 9.82
CA ALA A 189 4.11 14.70 10.01
C ALA A 189 4.76 14.22 11.31
N ALA A 190 5.91 14.81 11.67
CA ALA A 190 6.62 14.52 12.91
C ALA A 190 5.87 15.04 14.14
N GLU A 191 5.28 16.23 14.08
CA GLU A 191 4.43 16.77 15.14
C GLU A 191 3.19 15.88 15.38
N ASP A 192 2.52 15.46 14.29
CA ASP A 192 1.38 14.53 14.37
C ASP A 192 1.80 13.15 14.95
N LEU A 193 2.96 12.63 14.55
CA LEU A 193 3.52 11.40 15.12
C LEU A 193 3.77 11.54 16.64
N LEU A 194 4.34 12.66 17.08
CA LEU A 194 4.59 12.94 18.49
C LEU A 194 3.27 13.04 19.29
N GLU A 195 2.27 13.71 18.73
CA GLU A 195 0.95 13.83 19.35
C GLU A 195 0.26 12.47 19.49
N ARG A 196 0.37 11.60 18.48
CA ARG A 196 -0.14 10.22 18.54
C ARG A 196 0.57 9.38 19.60
N ILE A 197 1.89 9.49 19.71
CA ILE A 197 2.65 8.79 20.77
C ILE A 197 2.28 9.33 22.15
N ARG A 198 2.13 10.65 22.26
CA ARG A 198 1.75 11.33 23.50
C ARG A 198 0.40 10.87 24.00
N THR A 199 -0.60 10.88 23.12
CA THR A 199 -1.95 10.41 23.46
C THR A 199 -1.94 8.92 23.73
N ASP A 200 -1.04 8.12 23.16
CA ASP A 200 -0.99 6.68 23.40
C ASP A 200 -0.39 6.27 24.75
N ARG A 201 0.53 7.06 25.28
CA ARG A 201 1.34 6.67 26.44
C ARG A 201 0.74 7.21 27.73
N PRO A 202 0.55 6.36 28.76
CA PRO A 202 0.17 6.84 30.09
C PRO A 202 1.20 7.83 30.63
N GLU A 203 0.71 8.88 31.29
CA GLU A 203 1.56 9.86 31.94
C GLU A 203 2.49 9.19 32.96
N GLY A 204 3.78 9.52 32.92
CA GLY A 204 4.80 8.89 33.76
C GLY A 204 5.24 7.47 33.35
N SER A 205 4.77 6.95 32.21
CA SER A 205 5.18 5.62 31.71
C SER A 205 6.69 5.54 31.44
N GLY A 206 7.37 4.74 32.25
CA GLY A 206 8.80 4.44 32.15
C GLY A 206 9.22 3.38 31.13
N ARG A 207 8.28 2.89 30.32
CA ARG A 207 8.53 1.79 29.39
C ARG A 207 9.45 2.23 28.25
N PRO A 208 10.59 1.55 28.01
CA PRO A 208 11.41 1.77 26.83
C PRO A 208 10.62 1.69 25.52
N MET A 209 11.01 2.50 24.55
CA MET A 209 10.40 2.61 23.24
C MET A 209 11.35 2.14 22.14
N TYR A 210 10.81 1.37 21.21
CA TYR A 210 11.49 0.89 20.01
C TYR A 210 10.67 1.25 18.77
N PHE A 211 11.34 1.48 17.66
CA PHE A 211 10.69 1.87 16.40
C PHE A 211 11.12 0.99 15.24
N ALA A 212 10.16 0.56 14.43
CA ALA A 212 10.36 -0.04 13.13
C ALA A 212 9.72 0.87 12.07
N CYS A 213 10.54 1.53 11.27
CA CYS A 213 10.09 2.60 10.38
C CYS A 213 10.35 2.23 8.93
N HIS A 214 9.37 2.42 8.05
CA HIS A 214 9.52 2.16 6.62
C HIS A 214 9.58 3.45 5.80
N SER A 215 10.47 3.48 4.82
CA SER A 215 10.56 4.54 3.81
C SER A 215 10.61 5.94 4.45
N LEU A 216 9.78 6.91 3.97
CA LEU A 216 9.74 8.27 4.51
C LEU A 216 9.33 8.34 5.99
N GLY A 217 8.62 7.33 6.50
CA GLY A 217 8.27 7.23 7.92
C GLY A 217 9.50 7.20 8.83
N GLY A 218 10.64 6.73 8.31
CA GLY A 218 11.92 6.81 9.01
C GLY A 218 12.42 8.25 9.18
N LEU A 219 12.33 9.09 8.15
CA LEU A 219 12.72 10.50 8.24
C LEU A 219 11.75 11.31 9.12
N VAL A 220 10.45 11.00 9.06
CA VAL A 220 9.44 11.56 9.98
C VAL A 220 9.78 11.21 11.43
N THR A 221 10.16 9.95 11.70
CA THR A 221 10.58 9.51 13.03
C THR A 221 11.85 10.23 13.48
N CYS A 222 12.85 10.39 12.61
CA CYS A 222 14.06 11.16 12.93
C CYS A 222 13.75 12.61 13.33
N GLN A 223 12.91 13.30 12.56
CA GLN A 223 12.50 14.68 12.87
C GLN A 223 11.72 14.76 14.19
N ALA A 224 10.80 13.82 14.42
CA ALA A 224 10.03 13.72 15.66
C ALA A 224 10.96 13.56 16.88
N LEU A 225 11.96 12.69 16.78
CA LEU A 225 12.92 12.48 17.86
C LEU A 225 13.84 13.68 18.07
N ILE A 226 14.20 14.43 17.02
CA ILE A 226 14.90 15.71 17.19
C ILE A 226 14.06 16.68 18.02
N HIS A 227 12.78 16.86 17.67
CA HIS A 227 11.88 17.73 18.44
C HIS A 227 11.74 17.28 19.89
N ALA A 228 11.53 15.97 20.12
CA ALA A 228 11.27 15.44 21.45
C ALA A 228 12.50 15.39 22.37
N LEU A 229 13.67 15.05 21.82
CA LEU A 229 14.86 14.77 22.65
C LEU A 229 15.81 15.96 22.76
N ARG A 230 15.90 16.82 21.73
CA ARG A 230 16.71 18.04 21.77
C ARG A 230 15.92 19.21 22.34
N GLY A 231 14.63 19.28 22.01
CA GLY A 231 13.76 20.42 22.30
C GLY A 231 14.03 21.63 21.41
N ASP A 232 13.05 22.53 21.36
CA ASP A 232 13.15 23.84 20.72
C ASP A 232 13.20 24.91 21.83
N PRO A 233 14.32 25.64 22.00
CA PRO A 233 14.44 26.69 23.02
C PRO A 233 13.38 27.79 22.91
N SER A 234 12.75 27.96 21.73
CA SER A 234 11.66 28.91 21.52
C SER A 234 10.31 28.41 22.03
N LYS A 235 10.19 27.12 22.39
CA LYS A 235 8.97 26.46 22.87
C LYS A 235 9.24 25.63 24.15
N PRO A 236 9.62 26.27 25.28
CA PRO A 236 10.04 25.57 26.50
C PRO A 236 8.95 24.69 27.11
N GLU A 237 7.68 25.11 27.07
CA GLU A 237 6.54 24.33 27.58
C GLU A 237 6.36 23.02 26.80
N LEU A 238 6.46 23.07 25.47
CA LEU A 238 6.36 21.90 24.61
C LEU A 238 7.55 20.95 24.83
N GLN A 239 8.74 21.50 25.08
CA GLN A 239 9.93 20.72 25.41
C GLN A 239 9.77 19.97 26.73
N GLU A 240 9.32 20.63 27.79
CA GLU A 240 9.07 19.98 29.09
C GLU A 240 8.05 18.84 28.96
N HIS A 241 7.02 19.07 28.14
CA HIS A 241 6.01 18.06 27.86
C HIS A 241 6.57 16.81 27.17
N TYR A 242 7.37 16.98 26.10
CA TYR A 242 8.03 15.84 25.45
C TYR A 242 9.05 15.16 26.35
N ARG A 243 9.72 15.90 27.24
CA ARG A 243 10.62 15.31 28.22
C ARG A 243 9.89 14.34 29.15
N GLY A 244 8.67 14.66 29.59
CA GLY A 244 7.86 13.74 30.41
C GLY A 244 7.47 12.43 29.71
N ILE A 245 7.47 12.40 28.38
CA ILE A 245 7.07 11.23 27.57
C ILE A 245 8.27 10.40 27.14
N PHE A 246 9.38 11.06 26.81
CA PHE A 246 10.58 10.45 26.22
C PHE A 246 11.75 10.30 27.20
N PHE A 247 11.66 10.87 28.40
CA PHE A 247 12.63 10.67 29.47
C PHE A 247 11.95 10.21 30.74
N GLN A 248 12.66 9.36 31.50
CA GLN A 248 12.31 9.07 32.88
C GLN A 248 13.58 9.10 33.72
N ASN A 249 13.56 9.85 34.82
CA ASN A 249 14.72 10.01 35.73
C ASN A 249 16.01 10.41 34.98
N GLY A 250 15.88 11.30 33.99
CA GLY A 250 16.99 11.76 33.15
C GLY A 250 17.47 10.76 32.09
N GLN A 251 16.86 9.58 31.97
CA GLN A 251 17.21 8.59 30.95
C GLN A 251 16.27 8.64 29.76
N CYS A 252 16.82 8.71 28.55
CA CYS A 252 16.04 8.59 27.32
C CYS A 252 15.36 7.21 27.24
N LEU A 253 14.05 7.21 26.98
CA LEU A 253 13.24 6.00 26.85
C LEU A 253 13.35 5.36 25.46
N VAL A 254 13.84 6.07 24.44
CA VAL A 254 14.10 5.47 23.12
C VAL A 254 15.34 4.59 23.22
N LYS A 255 15.17 3.29 22.98
CA LYS A 255 16.23 2.28 23.17
C LYS A 255 16.61 1.51 21.91
N GLY A 256 15.99 1.80 20.77
CA GLY A 256 16.44 1.26 19.48
C GLY A 256 15.52 1.54 18.31
N ILE A 257 16.09 1.61 17.11
CA ILE A 257 15.34 1.87 15.87
C ILE A 257 15.81 0.96 14.74
N ILE A 258 14.87 0.49 13.94
CA ILE A 258 15.11 -0.29 12.74
C ILE A 258 14.44 0.42 11.56
N PHE A 259 15.25 0.79 10.57
CA PHE A 259 14.77 1.44 9.35
C PHE A 259 14.69 0.44 8.20
N PHE A 260 13.60 0.47 7.44
CA PHE A 260 13.38 -0.34 6.24
C PHE A 260 13.28 0.57 5.02
N GLY A 261 14.27 0.50 4.13
CA GLY A 261 14.28 1.30 2.90
C GLY A 261 14.26 2.82 3.15
N THR A 262 14.71 3.29 4.32
CA THR A 262 14.72 4.73 4.61
C THR A 262 15.93 5.39 3.94
N PRO A 263 15.71 6.44 3.12
CA PRO A 263 16.79 7.12 2.39
C PRO A 263 17.54 8.13 3.28
N PHE A 264 18.85 7.92 3.50
CA PHE A 264 19.65 8.75 4.41
C PHE A 264 20.72 9.65 3.76
N GLU A 265 21.09 9.45 2.50
CA GLU A 265 22.15 10.23 1.83
C GLU A 265 21.62 11.25 0.81
N GLY A 266 22.10 12.50 0.85
CA GLY A 266 21.58 13.63 0.06
C GLY A 266 21.29 13.36 -1.43
N SER A 267 22.29 12.96 -2.23
CA SER A 267 22.08 12.70 -3.68
C SER A 267 21.23 11.44 -3.92
N SER A 268 21.28 10.46 -3.04
CA SER A 268 20.40 9.29 -3.07
C SER A 268 18.96 9.64 -2.71
N LEU A 269 18.76 10.64 -1.83
CA LEU A 269 17.48 11.09 -1.31
C LEU A 269 16.73 11.98 -2.30
N ALA A 270 17.44 12.84 -3.04
CA ALA A 270 16.85 13.57 -4.16
C ALA A 270 16.40 12.61 -5.27
N ASN A 271 17.23 11.61 -5.60
CA ASN A 271 16.87 10.55 -6.54
C ASN A 271 15.74 9.66 -6.02
N PHE A 272 15.73 9.38 -4.72
CA PHE A 272 14.64 8.66 -4.05
C PHE A 272 13.36 9.47 -4.14
N ALA A 273 13.35 10.76 -3.82
CA ALA A 273 12.18 11.62 -3.93
C ALA A 273 11.63 11.66 -5.36
N HIS A 274 12.50 11.72 -6.38
CA HIS A 274 12.09 11.67 -7.79
C HIS A 274 11.50 10.30 -8.18
N LYS A 275 12.10 9.19 -7.75
CA LYS A 275 11.57 7.84 -8.03
C LYS A 275 10.28 7.56 -7.26
N PHE A 276 10.22 8.01 -6.01
CA PHE A 276 9.09 7.85 -5.10
C PHE A 276 7.91 8.74 -5.52
N ALA A 277 8.17 9.91 -6.11
CA ALA A 277 7.18 10.75 -6.78
C ALA A 277 6.46 10.01 -7.91
N LYS A 278 7.23 9.30 -8.75
CA LYS A 278 6.69 8.43 -9.80
C LYS A 278 5.96 7.22 -9.22
N PHE A 279 6.28 6.80 -8.00
CA PHE A 279 5.61 5.69 -7.31
C PHE A 279 4.27 6.11 -6.66
N LEU A 280 4.11 7.37 -6.26
CA LEU A 280 2.92 7.89 -5.56
C LEU A 280 1.95 8.68 -6.45
N GLY A 281 1.99 8.55 -7.76
CA GLY A 281 0.98 9.24 -8.58
C GLY A 281 1.33 10.69 -8.95
N GLY A 282 2.54 11.20 -8.68
CA GLY A 282 2.93 12.56 -9.07
C GLY A 282 2.40 13.71 -8.19
N ASN A 283 2.26 13.50 -6.88
CA ASN A 283 1.74 14.52 -5.95
C ASN A 283 2.75 15.67 -5.66
N GLU A 284 2.85 16.65 -6.58
CA GLU A 284 3.91 17.69 -6.63
C GLU A 284 4.06 18.51 -5.33
N ALA A 285 3.02 18.65 -4.50
CA ALA A 285 3.06 19.45 -3.28
C ALA A 285 3.89 18.81 -2.15
N ILE A 286 3.76 17.50 -1.94
CA ILE A 286 4.56 16.75 -0.95
C ILE A 286 5.99 16.59 -1.48
N ILE A 287 6.12 16.46 -2.80
CA ILE A 287 7.39 16.31 -3.51
C ILE A 287 8.18 17.62 -3.52
N ASN A 288 7.56 18.78 -3.73
CA ASN A 288 8.27 20.07 -3.72
C ASN A 288 8.83 20.38 -2.32
N SER A 289 8.19 19.93 -1.24
CA SER A 289 8.77 20.04 0.11
C SER A 289 10.03 19.18 0.28
N LEU A 290 10.06 17.96 -0.29
CA LEU A 290 11.21 17.05 -0.25
C LEU A 290 12.32 17.40 -1.27
N ARG A 291 11.94 17.90 -2.46
CA ARG A 291 12.81 18.23 -3.60
C ARG A 291 13.58 19.53 -3.40
N THR A 292 12.96 20.53 -2.77
CA THR A 292 13.53 21.89 -2.71
C THR A 292 14.68 22.00 -1.69
N LYS A 293 14.94 20.97 -0.86
CA LYS A 293 15.98 21.05 0.18
C LYS A 293 16.66 19.70 0.50
N SER A 294 17.33 19.06 -0.48
CA SER A 294 18.18 17.88 -0.19
C SER A 294 19.24 18.16 0.88
N GLU A 295 19.68 19.41 1.00
CA GLU A 295 20.53 19.90 2.09
C GLU A 295 19.86 19.85 3.45
N VAL A 296 18.57 20.23 3.57
CA VAL A 296 17.82 20.14 4.84
C VAL A 296 17.63 18.71 5.28
N LEU A 297 17.46 17.77 4.35
CA LEU A 297 17.34 16.36 4.72
C LEU A 297 18.69 15.78 5.16
N ALA A 298 19.80 16.15 4.51
CA ALA A 298 21.13 15.80 4.97
C ALA A 298 21.42 16.43 6.36
N GLU A 299 20.99 17.66 6.58
CA GLU A 299 21.07 18.36 7.87
C GLU A 299 20.23 17.67 8.94
N LEU A 300 19.01 17.22 8.62
CA LEU A 300 18.14 16.44 9.50
C LEU A 300 18.84 15.15 9.94
N VAL A 301 19.38 14.37 8.99
CA VAL A 301 20.12 13.14 9.30
C VAL A 301 21.34 13.44 10.15
N GLY A 302 22.08 14.52 9.85
CA GLY A 302 23.21 14.99 10.64
C GLY A 302 22.82 15.36 12.09
N LYS A 303 21.77 16.16 12.26
CA LYS A 303 21.21 16.54 13.57
C LYS A 303 20.75 15.33 14.36
N PHE A 304 20.07 14.39 13.70
CA PHE A 304 19.61 13.16 14.33
C PHE A 304 20.79 12.27 14.77
N ASN A 305 21.83 12.14 13.94
CA ASN A 305 23.01 11.37 14.31
C ASN A 305 23.79 12.05 15.45
N GLN A 306 23.87 13.37 15.47
CA GLN A 306 24.46 14.13 16.58
C GLN A 306 23.68 13.91 17.88
N LEU A 307 22.36 14.01 17.83
CA LEU A 307 21.46 13.75 18.96
C LEU A 307 21.69 12.34 19.53
N ARG A 308 21.71 11.32 18.67
CA ARG A 308 21.95 9.93 19.08
C ARG A 308 23.36 9.71 19.63
N SER A 309 24.35 10.47 19.16
CA SER A 309 25.74 10.32 19.62
C SER A 309 25.96 10.90 21.03
N HIS A 310 24.98 11.62 21.58
CA HIS A 310 25.05 12.15 22.93
C HIS A 310 24.83 11.05 23.99
N ARG A 311 25.56 11.13 25.12
CA ARG A 311 25.60 10.09 26.16
C ARG A 311 24.23 9.75 26.74
N GLU A 312 23.32 10.73 26.81
CA GLU A 312 22.00 10.61 27.46
C GLU A 312 20.90 10.09 26.52
N THR A 313 21.14 10.14 25.20
CA THR A 313 20.17 9.84 24.13
C THR A 313 20.70 8.79 23.15
N GLY A 314 21.71 8.02 23.57
CA GLY A 314 22.32 6.97 22.77
C GLY A 314 21.46 5.72 22.66
N PHE A 315 21.21 5.28 21.42
CA PHE A 315 20.52 4.02 21.12
C PHE A 315 21.05 3.38 19.81
N PRO A 316 20.96 2.04 19.68
CA PRO A 316 21.33 1.32 18.47
C PRO A 316 20.37 1.59 17.31
N ILE A 317 20.93 1.64 16.09
CA ILE A 317 20.20 1.70 14.83
C ILE A 317 20.56 0.47 13.98
N VAL A 318 19.56 -0.07 13.30
CA VAL A 318 19.73 -1.08 12.25
C VAL A 318 19.06 -0.56 10.98
N VAL A 319 19.71 -0.76 9.83
CA VAL A 319 19.14 -0.36 8.54
C VAL A 319 18.98 -1.56 7.63
N ALA A 320 17.74 -1.91 7.33
CA ALA A 320 17.38 -2.89 6.33
C ALA A 320 17.19 -2.23 4.96
N PHE A 321 17.77 -2.82 3.92
CA PHE A 321 17.67 -2.36 2.53
C PHE A 321 17.13 -3.48 1.63
N GLU A 322 16.42 -3.08 0.59
CA GLU A 322 15.86 -3.93 -0.44
C GLU A 322 16.93 -4.40 -1.43
N LYS A 323 16.89 -5.67 -1.84
CA LYS A 323 17.83 -6.24 -2.82
C LYS A 323 17.28 -6.24 -4.25
N SER A 324 15.96 -6.13 -4.44
CA SER A 324 15.33 -6.17 -5.75
C SER A 324 14.87 -4.76 -6.19
N PRO A 325 15.04 -4.40 -7.47
CA PRO A 325 14.44 -3.18 -8.01
C PRO A 325 12.93 -3.33 -8.13
N MET A 326 12.20 -2.22 -8.10
CA MET A 326 10.75 -2.18 -8.27
C MET A 326 10.43 -1.60 -9.65
N PHE A 327 9.75 -2.32 -10.55
CA PHE A 327 9.23 -1.79 -11.83
C PHE A 327 10.21 -0.85 -12.59
N ASN A 328 11.46 -1.27 -12.82
CA ASN A 328 12.57 -0.47 -13.39
C ASN A 328 13.05 0.76 -12.58
N LEU A 329 12.37 1.12 -11.48
CA LEU A 329 12.80 2.09 -10.48
C LEU A 329 13.77 1.40 -9.50
N LYS A 330 15.06 1.72 -9.61
CA LYS A 330 16.07 1.29 -8.62
C LYS A 330 15.89 2.10 -7.33
N PHE A 331 14.98 1.71 -6.46
CA PHE A 331 14.88 2.27 -5.10
C PHE A 331 16.06 1.87 -4.21
N VAL A 332 16.70 0.73 -4.52
CA VAL A 332 17.78 0.08 -3.78
C VAL A 332 18.61 1.05 -2.93
N THR A 333 18.28 1.09 -1.64
CA THR A 333 19.09 1.78 -0.64
C THR A 333 20.47 1.14 -0.62
N LYS A 334 21.51 1.90 -0.98
CA LYS A 334 22.87 1.35 -1.02
C LYS A 334 23.33 1.06 0.42
N PRO A 335 23.88 -0.13 0.71
CA PRO A 335 24.35 -0.49 2.05
C PRO A 335 25.37 0.53 2.59
N ASP A 336 26.27 0.99 1.71
CA ASP A 336 27.33 1.95 2.03
C ASP A 336 26.77 3.28 2.54
N SER A 337 25.60 3.69 2.04
CA SER A 337 24.92 4.93 2.42
C SER A 337 24.35 4.92 3.85
N ALA A 338 23.96 3.74 4.33
CA ALA A 338 23.47 3.55 5.68
C ALA A 338 24.62 3.39 6.69
N ILE A 339 25.71 2.75 6.27
CA ILE A 339 26.92 2.56 7.07
C ILE A 339 27.62 3.91 7.29
N SER A 340 27.71 4.76 6.25
CA SER A 340 28.30 6.11 6.33
C SER A 340 27.53 7.02 7.30
N SER A 341 26.19 6.95 7.29
CA SER A 341 25.32 7.89 8.02
C SER A 341 25.27 7.62 9.53
N PHE A 342 25.31 6.35 9.96
CA PHE A 342 25.08 5.99 11.37
C PHE A 342 26.09 5.01 11.97
N ASN A 343 27.09 4.53 11.21
CA ASN A 343 27.97 3.42 11.62
C ASN A 343 27.16 2.23 12.18
N SER A 344 26.11 1.85 11.44
CA SER A 344 25.06 0.95 11.91
C SER A 344 25.12 -0.41 11.21
N ARG A 345 24.55 -1.42 11.87
CA ARG A 345 24.40 -2.74 11.26
C ARG A 345 23.39 -2.66 10.12
N THR A 346 23.73 -3.26 8.98
CA THR A 346 22.83 -3.34 7.82
C THR A 346 22.31 -4.76 7.58
N ILE A 347 21.13 -4.87 6.97
CA ILE A 347 20.49 -6.13 6.59
C ILE A 347 19.97 -5.99 5.16
N GLY A 348 20.29 -6.92 4.27
CA GLY A 348 19.68 -6.95 2.93
C GLY A 348 18.50 -7.91 2.89
N ILE A 349 17.32 -7.43 2.49
CA ILE A 349 16.07 -8.21 2.40
C ILE A 349 15.77 -8.55 0.94
N ASP A 350 15.43 -9.81 0.67
CA ASP A 350 15.01 -10.32 -0.64
C ASP A 350 13.59 -9.82 -0.94
N GLY A 351 13.50 -8.64 -1.53
CA GLY A 351 12.25 -7.97 -1.89
C GLY A 351 12.53 -6.64 -2.55
N ASP A 352 11.47 -6.01 -3.05
CA ASP A 352 11.50 -4.63 -3.51
C ASP A 352 11.12 -3.68 -2.38
N HIS A 353 11.11 -2.37 -2.67
CA HIS A 353 10.82 -1.33 -1.67
C HIS A 353 9.47 -1.46 -0.96
N ARG A 354 8.47 -2.12 -1.56
CA ARG A 354 7.12 -2.36 -1.00
C ARG A 354 7.03 -3.75 -0.37
N THR A 355 7.65 -4.76 -0.96
CA THR A 355 7.55 -6.15 -0.50
C THR A 355 8.53 -6.51 0.62
N MET A 356 9.61 -5.72 0.81
CA MET A 356 10.62 -5.96 1.87
C MET A 356 10.06 -5.95 3.31
N ILE A 357 8.87 -5.38 3.53
CA ILE A 357 8.21 -5.32 4.84
C ILE A 357 6.98 -6.25 4.95
N LYS A 358 6.75 -7.11 3.95
CA LYS A 358 5.54 -7.94 3.82
C LYS A 358 5.86 -9.43 3.98
N PHE A 359 6.40 -9.80 5.14
CA PHE A 359 6.66 -11.21 5.45
C PHE A 359 5.36 -12.01 5.54
N ASP A 360 5.31 -13.12 4.81
CA ASP A 360 4.11 -13.91 4.56
C ASP A 360 3.99 -15.16 5.44
N HIS A 361 5.08 -15.62 6.06
CA HIS A 361 5.08 -16.79 6.94
C HIS A 361 6.22 -16.70 7.98
N PRO A 362 6.09 -17.34 9.16
CA PRO A 362 7.05 -17.21 10.27
C PRO A 362 8.40 -17.87 10.00
N HIS A 363 8.52 -18.69 8.95
CA HIS A 363 9.77 -19.33 8.55
C HIS A 363 10.50 -18.59 7.42
N ASN A 364 10.01 -17.42 7.00
CA ASN A 364 10.69 -16.57 6.03
C ASN A 364 12.10 -16.24 6.54
N LYS A 365 13.14 -16.48 5.74
CA LYS A 365 14.53 -16.32 6.15
C LYS A 365 14.87 -14.88 6.53
N ASP A 366 14.33 -13.91 5.81
CA ASP A 366 14.55 -12.50 6.09
C ASP A 366 13.76 -12.06 7.32
N TYR A 367 12.52 -12.54 7.49
CA TYR A 367 11.77 -12.34 8.73
C TYR A 367 12.55 -12.83 9.95
N LEU A 368 13.03 -14.08 9.92
CA LEU A 368 13.78 -14.67 11.02
C LEU A 368 15.05 -13.87 11.35
N HIS A 369 15.74 -13.35 10.32
CA HIS A 369 16.91 -12.51 10.52
C HIS A 369 16.54 -11.16 11.16
N VAL A 370 15.48 -10.52 10.67
CA VAL A 370 14.98 -9.24 11.16
C VAL A 370 14.48 -9.37 12.59
N SER A 371 13.62 -10.34 12.88
CA SER A 371 13.03 -10.56 14.20
C SER A 371 14.10 -10.90 15.24
N GLU A 372 15.10 -11.71 14.90
CA GLU A 372 16.23 -12.01 15.77
C GLU A 372 17.00 -10.74 16.16
N ILE A 373 17.20 -9.83 15.19
CA ILE A 373 17.89 -8.56 15.44
C ILE A 373 17.03 -7.62 16.30
N MET A 374 15.72 -7.54 16.05
CA MET A 374 14.80 -6.76 16.88
C MET A 374 14.84 -7.26 18.33
N ILE A 375 14.71 -8.57 18.52
CA ILE A 375 14.65 -9.19 19.86
C ILE A 375 15.97 -9.01 20.59
N ARG A 376 17.12 -9.21 19.92
CA ARG A 376 18.43 -8.95 20.55
C ARG A 376 18.60 -7.49 20.95
N MET A 377 18.23 -6.55 20.07
CA MET A 377 18.26 -5.13 20.37
C MET A 377 17.46 -4.83 21.64
N ILE A 378 16.26 -5.39 21.77
CA ILE A 378 15.40 -5.24 22.95
C ILE A 378 16.05 -5.85 24.20
N GLN A 379 16.55 -7.08 24.12
CA GLN A 379 17.21 -7.76 25.25
C GLN A 379 18.43 -6.99 25.77
N ASP A 380 19.24 -6.45 24.84
CA ASP A 380 20.50 -5.81 25.16
C ASP A 380 20.30 -4.40 25.77
N THR A 381 19.17 -3.73 25.50
CA THR A 381 18.91 -2.35 25.96
C THR A 381 17.79 -2.22 26.99
N LEU A 382 17.06 -3.30 27.29
CA LEU A 382 16.09 -3.34 28.37
C LEU A 382 16.73 -3.17 29.76
N PRO A 383 16.21 -2.29 30.63
CA PRO A 383 16.75 -2.10 31.98
C PRO A 383 16.70 -3.38 32.84
N SER A 384 17.73 -3.60 33.64
CA SER A 384 17.73 -4.69 34.63
C SER A 384 16.71 -4.42 35.74
N LYS A 385 15.85 -5.40 36.09
CA LYS A 385 14.85 -5.26 37.18
C LYS A 385 15.45 -4.94 38.56
N LYS A 386 16.77 -5.09 38.74
CA LYS A 386 17.48 -4.75 39.99
C LYS A 386 17.65 -3.24 40.23
N SER A 387 17.47 -2.37 39.23
CA SER A 387 17.68 -0.91 39.39
C SER A 387 16.49 -0.16 39.98
N PHE A 388 15.27 -0.72 39.96
CA PHE A 388 14.05 -0.02 40.42
C PHE A 388 13.78 -0.13 41.93
N ARG A 389 14.56 -0.91 42.69
CA ARG A 389 14.33 -1.14 44.14
C ARG A 389 15.08 -0.18 45.08
N ARG A 390 15.73 0.89 44.59
CA ARG A 390 16.45 1.82 45.50
C ARG A 390 15.68 3.07 45.93
N ASP A 391 14.65 3.49 45.21
CA ASP A 391 13.94 4.74 45.53
C ASP A 391 12.43 4.49 45.70
N SER A 392 12.06 3.83 46.79
CA SER A 392 10.70 3.87 47.34
C SER A 392 10.71 3.32 48.76
N ASN A 393 11.33 4.08 49.66
CA ASN A 393 10.87 4.10 51.04
C ASN A 393 10.66 5.58 51.39
N PRO A 394 9.42 6.06 51.53
CA PRO A 394 9.20 7.40 52.07
C PRO A 394 9.63 7.36 53.53
N SER A 395 10.72 8.05 53.85
CA SER A 395 11.11 8.32 55.22
C SER A 395 9.96 9.09 55.90
N PRO A 396 9.51 8.69 57.11
CA PRO A 396 8.51 9.46 57.83
C PRO A 396 9.07 10.85 58.21
N PRO A 397 8.22 11.87 58.36
CA PRO A 397 8.66 13.23 58.64
C PRO A 397 9.39 13.30 59.98
N PHE A 398 10.54 13.98 59.97
CA PHE A 398 11.39 14.25 61.13
C PHE A 398 10.63 15.06 62.19
N GLU A 399 10.37 14.47 63.36
CA GLU A 399 10.14 15.21 64.61
C GLU A 399 11.50 15.58 65.23
N PRO A 400 11.74 16.83 65.64
CA PRO A 400 13.00 17.22 66.24
C PRO A 400 12.94 17.18 67.77
N GLN A 401 13.45 16.12 68.43
CA GLN A 401 13.88 16.15 69.84
C GLN A 401 14.91 15.03 70.16
N PRO A 402 15.66 15.09 71.28
CA PRO A 402 16.81 15.95 71.56
C PRO A 402 18.12 15.13 71.64
N LEU A 403 19.25 15.86 71.62
CA LEU A 403 20.61 15.32 71.80
C LEU A 403 20.72 14.38 73.03
N ARG A 404 21.07 13.12 72.78
CA ARG A 404 21.62 12.22 73.81
C ARG A 404 22.90 11.54 73.33
N SER A 405 23.83 11.50 74.26
CA SER A 405 25.25 11.21 74.15
C SER A 405 25.60 9.72 74.14
N ARG A 406 26.63 9.39 73.33
CA ARG A 406 27.68 8.35 73.49
C ARG A 406 27.26 6.88 73.73
N SER A 407 27.80 5.98 72.92
CA SER A 407 29.07 5.25 73.19
C SER A 407 29.43 4.27 72.07
N TRP A 408 30.74 4.06 71.90
CA TRP A 408 31.37 3.16 70.93
C TRP A 408 31.53 1.74 71.49
N SER A 409 31.40 0.70 70.65
CA SER A 409 32.31 -0.47 70.67
C SER A 409 32.05 -1.52 69.56
N SER A 410 33.06 -1.69 68.70
CA SER A 410 33.62 -2.98 68.19
C SER A 410 33.16 -3.59 66.82
N PRO A 411 34.06 -4.35 66.13
CA PRO A 411 34.28 -4.37 64.67
C PRO A 411 33.85 -5.68 63.96
N PRO A 412 34.01 -5.85 62.62
CA PRO A 412 33.40 -6.96 61.87
C PRO A 412 34.27 -8.24 61.86
N PRO A 413 33.67 -9.44 61.69
CA PRO A 413 34.43 -10.69 61.57
C PRO A 413 34.92 -11.01 60.14
N PRO A 414 35.90 -11.92 59.98
CA PRO A 414 36.85 -11.93 58.86
C PRO A 414 36.61 -13.01 57.78
N TYR A 415 37.24 -12.82 56.63
CA TYR A 415 37.42 -13.80 55.55
C TYR A 415 38.34 -14.97 55.96
N PRO A 416 38.16 -16.17 55.42
CA PRO A 416 39.23 -17.16 55.28
C PRO A 416 39.72 -17.25 53.83
N GLY A 417 41.03 -17.09 53.65
CA GLY A 417 41.76 -17.33 52.40
C GLY A 417 42.55 -18.64 52.38
N LEU A 418 42.61 -19.23 51.18
CA LEU A 418 43.76 -19.85 50.47
C LEU A 418 44.94 -20.50 51.22
N SER A 419 45.31 -21.71 50.75
CA SER A 419 46.68 -22.21 50.45
C SER A 419 46.52 -23.50 49.60
N GLY A 420 47.07 -23.66 48.38
CA GLY A 420 48.48 -23.91 48.00
C GLY A 420 48.72 -25.44 47.98
N THR A 421 49.22 -26.16 46.95
CA THR A 421 50.34 -25.90 46.01
C THR A 421 50.54 -27.08 44.99
N LEU A 422 51.04 -26.78 43.77
CA LEU A 422 52.05 -27.47 42.89
C LEU A 422 51.99 -29.01 42.62
N ILE A 423 52.14 -29.56 41.39
CA ILE A 423 53.36 -29.69 40.53
C ILE A 423 52.99 -30.06 39.05
N GLN A 424 53.97 -29.83 38.17
CA GLN A 424 54.08 -29.71 36.70
C GLN A 424 54.50 -31.00 35.93
N ALA A 425 54.26 -31.05 34.59
CA ALA A 425 55.14 -31.57 33.48
C ALA A 425 54.46 -32.45 32.38
N GLN A 426 54.74 -32.13 31.09
CA GLN A 426 54.38 -32.81 29.80
C GLN A 426 55.42 -33.92 29.42
N PRO A 427 55.55 -34.51 28.18
CA PRO A 427 54.85 -34.39 26.87
C PRO A 427 54.69 -35.69 26.00
N ALA A 428 54.02 -35.61 24.83
CA ALA A 428 54.50 -36.08 23.48
C ALA A 428 53.39 -36.05 22.38
N ASP A 429 53.80 -35.60 21.18
CA ASP A 429 53.13 -35.50 19.85
C ASP A 429 53.58 -36.69 18.94
N PRO A 430 53.37 -36.79 17.60
CA PRO A 430 52.32 -36.31 16.66
C PRO A 430 51.88 -37.40 15.62
N THR A 431 50.94 -37.10 14.71
CA THR A 431 51.09 -37.21 13.22
C THR A 431 49.78 -36.96 12.45
N SER A 432 49.85 -36.01 11.50
CA SER A 432 48.99 -35.84 10.31
C SER A 432 49.88 -36.06 9.07
N PRO A 433 49.36 -36.33 7.84
CA PRO A 433 49.06 -35.23 6.88
C PRO A 433 47.92 -35.56 5.86
N VAL A 434 47.04 -34.63 5.44
CA VAL A 434 47.08 -33.60 4.34
C VAL A 434 46.23 -33.97 3.10
N CYS A 435 45.48 -32.93 2.68
CA CYS A 435 44.76 -32.53 1.46
C CYS A 435 44.98 -33.28 0.11
N ASP A 436 43.95 -33.35 -0.76
CA ASP A 436 43.74 -32.36 -1.85
C ASP A 436 42.57 -32.66 -2.84
N CYS A 437 41.89 -31.56 -3.15
CA CYS A 437 41.09 -31.10 -4.29
C CYS A 437 40.88 -31.90 -5.62
N LYS A 438 39.68 -31.66 -6.22
CA LYS A 438 39.30 -31.49 -7.66
C LYS A 438 38.43 -32.58 -8.35
N SER A 439 37.26 -32.14 -8.84
CA SER A 439 36.38 -32.72 -9.88
C SER A 439 37.12 -32.91 -11.24
N PRO A 440 36.69 -33.73 -12.24
CA PRO A 440 35.36 -33.62 -12.92
C PRO A 440 34.76 -34.85 -13.70
N ARG A 441 33.48 -34.70 -14.09
CA ARG A 441 32.78 -35.11 -15.34
C ARG A 441 32.51 -36.59 -15.76
N ARG A 442 31.20 -36.83 -15.95
CA ARG A 442 30.45 -37.49 -17.07
C ARG A 442 30.82 -38.90 -17.58
N SER A 443 29.89 -39.83 -17.37
CA SER A 443 29.16 -40.71 -18.34
C SER A 443 28.37 -41.71 -17.46
N GLY A 444 27.10 -42.07 -17.64
CA GLY A 444 26.30 -42.32 -18.83
C GLY A 444 25.91 -43.81 -18.82
N SER A 445 24.74 -44.18 -18.29
CA SER A 445 23.97 -45.37 -18.73
C SER A 445 22.65 -45.57 -17.96
N SER A 446 21.58 -45.65 -18.77
CA SER A 446 20.29 -46.36 -18.63
C SER A 446 19.83 -46.90 -17.27
N LEU A 447 18.66 -46.43 -16.82
CA LEU A 447 17.78 -47.16 -15.91
C LEU A 447 16.52 -47.58 -16.66
N GLY A 448 16.23 -48.88 -16.59
CA GLY A 448 15.07 -49.53 -17.20
C GLY A 448 13.78 -49.32 -16.43
N GLN A 449 12.68 -49.57 -17.15
CA GLN A 449 11.29 -49.54 -16.70
C GLN A 449 11.00 -50.57 -15.59
N PRO A 450 10.01 -50.33 -14.71
CA PRO A 450 9.40 -51.36 -13.88
C PRO A 450 8.20 -52.03 -14.58
N PRO A 451 7.90 -53.31 -14.28
CA PRO A 451 6.85 -54.07 -14.93
C PRO A 451 5.46 -53.87 -14.31
N THR A 452 4.46 -54.15 -15.14
CA THR A 452 3.01 -54.12 -14.94
C THR A 452 2.45 -55.48 -14.48
N ARG A 453 1.14 -55.45 -14.13
CA ARG A 453 0.12 -56.54 -14.06
C ARG A 453 -0.21 -57.05 -12.64
N ASP A 454 -1.47 -57.22 -12.21
CA ASP A 454 -2.75 -57.42 -12.91
C ASP A 454 -3.98 -56.89 -12.13
N ALA A 455 -5.08 -56.68 -12.86
CA ALA A 455 -6.39 -56.17 -12.44
C ALA A 455 -7.47 -57.27 -12.48
N SER A 456 -8.64 -56.98 -11.87
CA SER A 456 -10.05 -57.29 -12.30
C SER A 456 -11.03 -57.37 -11.09
N PRO A 457 -12.37 -57.25 -11.24
CA PRO A 457 -13.10 -55.97 -11.28
C PRO A 457 -14.36 -55.94 -10.36
N CYS A 458 -14.99 -54.76 -10.18
CA CYS A 458 -16.33 -54.63 -9.59
C CYS A 458 -17.11 -53.45 -10.24
N PRO A 459 -18.45 -53.45 -10.18
CA PRO A 459 -19.29 -53.31 -11.37
C PRO A 459 -19.84 -51.91 -11.66
N GLU A 460 -20.25 -51.75 -12.92
CA GLU A 460 -20.96 -50.62 -13.53
C GLU A 460 -22.23 -50.20 -12.75
N LYS A 461 -22.41 -48.88 -12.63
CA LYS A 461 -23.72 -48.27 -12.39
C LYS A 461 -24.06 -47.37 -13.57
N THR A 462 -25.25 -47.66 -14.08
CA THR A 462 -26.03 -47.08 -15.16
C THR A 462 -26.15 -45.56 -15.09
N ASP A 463 -25.95 -44.94 -16.26
CA ASP A 463 -26.31 -43.57 -16.59
C ASP A 463 -27.84 -43.36 -16.51
N ASP A 464 -28.25 -42.28 -15.85
CA ASP A 464 -29.41 -41.48 -16.27
C ASP A 464 -29.23 -40.03 -15.81
N PRO A 465 -29.70 -39.05 -16.61
CA PRO A 465 -29.18 -37.68 -16.59
C PRO A 465 -30.09 -36.73 -15.82
N TRP A 466 -29.50 -35.93 -14.92
CA TRP A 466 -30.10 -34.68 -14.44
C TRP A 466 -29.28 -33.49 -14.94
N PRO A 467 -29.94 -32.40 -15.38
CA PRO A 467 -29.35 -31.42 -16.28
C PRO A 467 -28.47 -30.45 -15.49
N SER A 468 -27.18 -30.41 -15.83
CA SER A 468 -26.29 -29.30 -15.47
C SER A 468 -26.31 -28.25 -16.59
N GLU A 469 -27.39 -27.47 -16.66
CA GLU A 469 -27.37 -26.19 -17.37
C GLU A 469 -27.58 -25.07 -16.35
N SER A 470 -26.52 -24.75 -15.62
CA SER A 470 -26.38 -23.42 -15.02
C SER A 470 -25.80 -22.50 -16.10
N PHE A 471 -26.69 -21.77 -16.77
CA PHE A 471 -26.47 -20.58 -17.61
C PHE A 471 -25.00 -20.22 -17.89
N ARG A 472 -24.44 -20.74 -18.98
CA ARG A 472 -23.41 -19.99 -19.72
C ARG A 472 -24.16 -18.88 -20.48
N ASN A 473 -23.96 -17.63 -20.12
CA ASN A 473 -24.31 -16.51 -21.00
C ASN A 473 -23.42 -16.58 -22.25
N VAL A 474 -23.82 -17.39 -23.23
CA VAL A 474 -23.26 -17.38 -24.58
C VAL A 474 -23.87 -16.15 -25.25
N VAL A 475 -23.17 -15.01 -25.19
CA VAL A 475 -23.47 -13.89 -26.09
C VAL A 475 -23.33 -14.45 -27.53
N PRO A 476 -24.30 -14.21 -28.44
CA PRO A 476 -24.23 -14.70 -29.82
C PRO A 476 -22.90 -14.33 -30.51
N ASP A 477 -22.52 -15.01 -31.59
CA ASP A 477 -21.33 -14.67 -32.40
C ASP A 477 -21.50 -13.28 -33.05
N VAL A 478 -21.18 -12.23 -32.29
CA VAL A 478 -21.29 -10.83 -32.72
C VAL A 478 -20.16 -10.52 -33.69
N LYS A 479 -20.52 -10.01 -34.87
CA LYS A 479 -19.58 -9.59 -35.90
C LYS A 479 -19.49 -8.07 -35.97
N PRO A 480 -18.28 -7.50 -36.13
CA PRO A 480 -18.15 -6.07 -36.30
C PRO A 480 -18.86 -5.63 -37.57
N VAL A 481 -19.44 -4.42 -37.55
CA VAL A 481 -19.97 -3.82 -38.77
C VAL A 481 -18.79 -3.38 -39.63
N LYS A 482 -18.83 -3.75 -40.91
CA LYS A 482 -17.73 -3.46 -41.84
C LYS A 482 -17.48 -1.95 -41.92
N ALA A 483 -16.20 -1.56 -41.92
CA ALA A 483 -15.81 -0.16 -42.00
C ALA A 483 -16.42 0.53 -43.25
N GLU A 484 -16.54 -0.17 -44.38
CA GLU A 484 -17.13 0.39 -45.62
C GLU A 484 -18.62 0.72 -45.49
N GLU A 485 -19.34 0.05 -44.59
CA GLU A 485 -20.75 0.34 -44.32
C GLU A 485 -20.90 1.59 -43.45
N LEU A 486 -19.90 1.90 -42.62
CA LEU A 486 -19.90 3.02 -41.67
C LEU A 486 -19.25 4.29 -42.24
N ILE A 487 -18.22 4.13 -43.08
CA ILE A 487 -17.48 5.21 -43.73
C ILE A 487 -18.16 5.55 -45.06
N GLN A 488 -18.69 6.76 -45.22
CA GLN A 488 -19.22 7.18 -46.52
C GLN A 488 -18.10 7.57 -47.49
N PRO A 489 -18.20 7.25 -48.80
CA PRO A 489 -17.31 7.81 -49.80
C PRO A 489 -17.53 9.33 -49.90
N VAL A 490 -16.47 10.11 -49.79
CA VAL A 490 -16.52 11.57 -49.96
C VAL A 490 -17.04 11.90 -51.36
N GLN A 491 -18.30 12.34 -51.48
CA GLN A 491 -18.82 12.91 -52.72
C GLN A 491 -18.27 14.34 -52.87
N LYS A 492 -17.56 14.60 -53.97
CA LYS A 492 -17.06 15.94 -54.31
C LYS A 492 -18.22 16.94 -54.34
N GLY A 493 -18.27 17.85 -53.36
CA GLY A 493 -19.10 19.06 -53.42
C GLY A 493 -20.17 19.27 -52.35
N ARG A 494 -20.23 18.47 -51.26
CA ARG A 494 -21.08 18.78 -50.09
C ARG A 494 -20.31 18.58 -48.78
N GLU A 495 -20.57 19.48 -47.83
CA GLU A 495 -19.84 19.63 -46.56
C GLU A 495 -19.90 18.38 -45.65
N HIS A 496 -18.73 18.13 -45.04
CA HIS A 496 -18.39 17.30 -43.88
C HIS A 496 -19.37 16.19 -43.48
N THR A 497 -19.10 14.96 -43.92
CA THR A 497 -19.65 13.75 -43.26
C THR A 497 -18.56 12.68 -43.15
N SER A 498 -18.24 12.29 -41.90
CA SER A 498 -17.52 11.07 -41.51
C SER A 498 -16.08 10.84 -42.04
N ASP A 499 -15.19 11.85 -41.96
CA ASP A 499 -13.77 11.62 -42.23
C ASP A 499 -13.01 11.18 -40.97
N PHE A 500 -12.67 9.89 -40.89
CA PHE A 500 -11.88 9.29 -39.81
C PHE A 500 -10.38 9.26 -40.10
N SER A 501 -9.90 9.92 -41.16
CA SER A 501 -8.49 9.89 -41.58
C SER A 501 -7.51 10.38 -40.51
N ALA A 502 -7.98 11.24 -39.60
CA ALA A 502 -7.20 11.71 -38.46
C ALA A 502 -6.71 10.57 -37.55
N LEU A 503 -7.46 9.47 -37.43
CA LEU A 503 -7.09 8.30 -36.61
C LEU A 503 -5.74 7.68 -37.02
N ARG A 504 -5.29 7.86 -38.27
CA ARG A 504 -3.96 7.38 -38.72
C ARG A 504 -2.78 7.95 -37.94
N ALA A 505 -2.98 9.08 -37.25
CA ALA A 505 -1.94 9.73 -36.48
C ALA A 505 -1.91 9.27 -35.00
N PHE A 506 -2.89 8.46 -34.58
CA PHE A 506 -3.12 8.07 -33.19
C PHE A 506 -2.91 6.58 -32.99
N ASP A 507 -2.30 6.20 -31.87
CA ASP A 507 -2.42 4.86 -31.30
C ASP A 507 -3.70 4.84 -30.46
N THR A 508 -4.59 3.87 -30.69
CA THR A 508 -5.87 3.79 -29.98
C THR A 508 -5.85 2.72 -28.90
N VAL A 509 -6.28 3.12 -27.71
CA VAL A 509 -6.36 2.26 -26.52
C VAL A 509 -7.81 2.26 -26.04
N PHE A 510 -8.38 1.07 -25.84
CA PHE A 510 -9.68 0.89 -25.19
C PHE A 510 -9.48 0.50 -23.73
N LEU A 511 -10.12 1.22 -22.81
CA LEU A 511 -10.26 0.80 -21.42
C LEU A 511 -11.72 0.45 -21.16
N LEU A 512 -11.98 -0.83 -20.91
CA LEU A 512 -13.31 -1.40 -20.87
C LEU A 512 -13.71 -1.77 -19.45
N ASP A 513 -14.89 -1.31 -19.05
CA ASP A 513 -15.48 -1.62 -17.77
C ASP A 513 -16.06 -3.04 -17.75
N ASP A 514 -15.44 -3.92 -16.97
CA ASP A 514 -15.88 -5.30 -16.69
C ASP A 514 -16.32 -5.46 -15.23
N THR A 515 -16.81 -4.40 -14.60
CA THR A 515 -17.37 -4.43 -13.24
C THR A 515 -18.76 -5.07 -13.21
N GLY A 516 -19.21 -5.45 -12.02
CA GLY A 516 -20.49 -6.15 -11.84
C GLY A 516 -21.73 -5.33 -12.21
N SER A 517 -21.66 -3.99 -12.16
CA SER A 517 -22.77 -3.13 -12.58
C SER A 517 -23.08 -3.27 -14.07
N MET A 518 -22.11 -3.71 -14.88
CA MET A 518 -22.29 -3.97 -16.31
C MET A 518 -23.28 -5.11 -16.59
N VAL A 519 -23.67 -5.90 -15.60
CA VAL A 519 -24.70 -6.95 -15.75
C VAL A 519 -26.12 -6.37 -15.73
N GLU A 520 -26.31 -5.15 -15.24
CA GLU A 520 -27.63 -4.50 -15.13
C GLU A 520 -28.28 -4.29 -16.50
N THR A 521 -29.61 -4.45 -16.56
CA THR A 521 -30.41 -4.38 -17.81
C THR A 521 -31.29 -3.13 -17.86
N ASP A 522 -30.80 -2.00 -17.35
CA ASP A 522 -31.52 -0.72 -17.27
C ASP A 522 -31.35 0.15 -18.54
N THR A 523 -30.89 -0.45 -19.63
CA THR A 523 -30.66 0.23 -20.91
C THR A 523 -31.95 0.35 -21.73
N ASP A 524 -32.01 1.33 -22.65
CA ASP A 524 -33.20 1.57 -23.48
C ASP A 524 -33.55 0.42 -24.43
N SER A 525 -32.58 -0.42 -24.77
CA SER A 525 -32.79 -1.58 -25.62
C SER A 525 -33.33 -2.79 -24.83
N GLY A 526 -33.29 -2.74 -23.50
CA GLY A 526 -33.54 -3.87 -22.61
C GLY A 526 -32.40 -4.87 -22.52
N ARG A 527 -31.25 -4.59 -23.17
CA ARG A 527 -30.01 -5.38 -23.05
C ARG A 527 -29.27 -5.04 -21.77
N SER A 528 -28.35 -5.91 -21.35
CA SER A 528 -27.43 -5.54 -20.27
C SER A 528 -26.48 -4.42 -20.71
N ARG A 529 -25.94 -3.67 -19.74
CA ARG A 529 -24.90 -2.67 -20.00
C ARG A 529 -23.66 -3.29 -20.67
N TRP A 530 -23.31 -4.53 -20.33
CA TRP A 530 -22.24 -5.29 -20.97
C TRP A 530 -22.55 -5.60 -22.45
N GLU A 531 -23.78 -5.99 -22.75
CA GLU A 531 -24.23 -6.20 -24.12
C GLU A 531 -24.25 -4.89 -24.92
N GLU A 532 -24.60 -3.76 -24.30
CA GLU A 532 -24.50 -2.43 -24.91
C GLU A 532 -23.04 -2.00 -25.13
N LEU A 533 -22.13 -2.33 -24.21
CA LEU A 533 -20.69 -2.10 -24.39
C LEU A 533 -20.17 -2.90 -25.60
N ILE A 534 -20.52 -4.19 -25.70
CA ILE A 534 -20.19 -5.03 -26.87
C ILE A 534 -20.77 -4.43 -28.15
N GLU A 535 -22.02 -3.96 -28.11
CA GLU A 535 -22.65 -3.32 -29.26
C GLU A 535 -21.94 -2.01 -29.66
N SER A 536 -21.48 -1.20 -28.70
CA SER A 536 -20.69 -0.01 -29.00
C SER A 536 -19.37 -0.34 -29.72
N LEU A 537 -18.69 -1.42 -29.29
CA LEU A 537 -17.46 -1.89 -29.92
C LEU A 537 -17.72 -2.42 -31.33
N ARG A 538 -18.86 -3.07 -31.56
CA ARG A 538 -19.27 -3.56 -32.88
C ARG A 538 -19.22 -2.50 -33.98
N TYR A 539 -19.46 -1.23 -33.63
CA TYR A 539 -19.44 -0.09 -34.55
C TYR A 539 -18.13 0.69 -34.56
N THR A 540 -17.30 0.59 -33.51
CA THR A 540 -16.09 1.42 -33.37
C THR A 540 -14.81 0.68 -33.77
N VAL A 541 -14.64 -0.58 -33.39
CA VAL A 541 -13.34 -1.28 -33.49
C VAL A 541 -12.89 -1.49 -34.93
N GLU A 542 -13.79 -1.74 -35.86
CA GLU A 542 -13.45 -1.96 -37.28
C GLU A 542 -12.97 -0.66 -37.95
N ILE A 543 -13.57 0.48 -37.58
CA ILE A 543 -13.12 1.80 -38.04
C ILE A 543 -11.71 2.06 -37.50
N VAL A 544 -11.50 1.84 -36.20
CA VAL A 544 -10.20 2.10 -35.57
C VAL A 544 -9.12 1.19 -36.17
N CYS A 545 -9.34 -0.13 -36.25
CA CYS A 545 -8.40 -1.08 -36.87
C CYS A 545 -8.14 -0.79 -38.36
N HIS A 546 -9.12 -0.22 -39.06
CA HIS A 546 -8.92 0.22 -40.44
C HIS A 546 -7.84 1.31 -40.54
N TYR A 547 -7.76 2.24 -39.58
CA TYR A 547 -6.81 3.36 -39.61
C TYR A 547 -5.54 3.13 -38.79
N ASP A 548 -5.59 2.32 -37.73
CA ASP A 548 -4.46 2.03 -36.84
C ASP A 548 -3.78 0.70 -37.21
N LYS A 549 -2.65 0.79 -37.92
CA LYS A 549 -2.05 -0.37 -38.62
C LYS A 549 -1.10 -1.21 -37.77
N ASP A 550 -0.55 -0.67 -36.70
CA ASP A 550 0.21 -1.41 -35.68
C ASP A 550 -0.69 -2.04 -34.61
N GLY A 551 -2.00 -1.78 -34.68
CA GLY A 551 -3.03 -2.43 -33.89
C GLY A 551 -3.43 -1.65 -32.65
N VAL A 552 -4.62 -1.93 -32.14
CA VAL A 552 -5.19 -1.32 -30.94
C VAL A 552 -4.79 -2.09 -29.68
N GLU A 553 -4.80 -1.40 -28.55
CA GLU A 553 -4.61 -1.98 -27.22
C GLU A 553 -5.96 -2.02 -26.50
N VAL A 554 -6.26 -3.14 -25.83
CA VAL A 554 -7.50 -3.33 -25.06
C VAL A 554 -7.12 -3.68 -23.64
N HIS A 555 -7.63 -2.89 -22.70
CA HIS A 555 -7.49 -3.10 -21.26
C HIS A 555 -8.85 -3.29 -20.60
N PHE A 556 -8.87 -4.06 -19.52
CA PHE A 556 -10.02 -4.20 -18.63
C PHE A 556 -9.77 -3.52 -17.29
N LEU A 557 -10.85 -3.17 -16.56
CA LEU A 557 -10.74 -2.56 -15.24
C LEU A 557 -10.31 -3.58 -14.18
N ASN A 558 -10.93 -4.78 -14.18
CA ASN A 558 -10.74 -5.80 -13.17
C ASN A 558 -9.89 -6.97 -13.66
N GLN A 559 -10.08 -7.44 -14.90
CA GLN A 559 -9.36 -8.57 -15.48
C GLN A 559 -8.14 -8.13 -16.30
N ASP A 560 -7.17 -7.46 -15.64
CA ASP A 560 -5.96 -6.94 -16.29
C ASP A 560 -5.07 -8.04 -16.91
N GLU A 561 -5.20 -9.30 -16.47
CA GLU A 561 -4.55 -10.43 -17.11
C GLU A 561 -5.08 -10.76 -18.52
N LYS A 562 -6.19 -10.13 -18.92
CA LYS A 562 -6.84 -10.26 -20.22
C LYS A 562 -6.51 -9.11 -21.16
N ASP A 563 -5.72 -8.14 -20.71
CA ASP A 563 -5.22 -7.07 -21.57
C ASP A 563 -4.47 -7.65 -22.77
N GLU A 564 -4.68 -7.05 -23.94
CA GLU A 564 -4.05 -7.48 -25.18
C GLU A 564 -3.70 -6.28 -26.07
N ASP A 565 -2.49 -6.31 -26.63
CA ASP A 565 -1.93 -5.26 -27.50
C ASP A 565 -1.80 -5.74 -28.95
N GLY A 566 -1.63 -4.79 -29.87
CA GLY A 566 -1.38 -5.09 -31.29
C GLY A 566 -2.56 -5.76 -32.02
N ILE A 567 -3.79 -5.57 -31.54
CA ILE A 567 -4.97 -6.17 -32.16
C ILE A 567 -5.30 -5.42 -33.47
N THR A 568 -5.22 -6.13 -34.59
CA THR A 568 -5.47 -5.54 -35.93
C THR A 568 -6.79 -5.97 -36.56
N GLU A 569 -7.51 -6.89 -35.93
CA GLU A 569 -8.79 -7.41 -36.40
C GLU A 569 -9.88 -7.11 -35.37
N GLY A 570 -10.93 -6.36 -35.77
CA GLY A 570 -12.02 -5.99 -34.88
C GLY A 570 -12.74 -7.18 -34.25
N GLN A 571 -12.77 -8.32 -34.95
CA GLN A 571 -13.33 -9.56 -34.42
C GLN A 571 -12.56 -10.11 -33.22
N ARG A 572 -11.24 -9.88 -33.13
CA ARG A 572 -10.44 -10.32 -31.96
C ARG A 572 -10.85 -9.54 -30.71
N VAL A 573 -11.06 -8.23 -30.83
CA VAL A 573 -11.59 -7.40 -29.73
C VAL A 573 -12.93 -7.96 -29.26
N LEU A 574 -13.88 -8.20 -30.17
CA LEU A 574 -15.18 -8.77 -29.78
C LEU A 574 -15.06 -10.18 -29.18
N ASN A 575 -14.12 -11.00 -29.65
CA ASN A 575 -13.88 -12.32 -29.07
C ASN A 575 -13.40 -12.25 -27.62
N LEU A 576 -12.60 -11.25 -27.24
CA LEU A 576 -12.20 -11.05 -25.85
C LEU A 576 -13.44 -10.91 -24.96
N LEU A 577 -14.38 -10.03 -25.33
CA LEU A 577 -15.58 -9.75 -24.54
C LEU A 577 -16.67 -10.83 -24.60
N THR A 578 -16.71 -11.62 -25.68
CA THR A 578 -17.78 -12.63 -25.88
C THR A 578 -17.36 -14.04 -25.49
N LYS A 579 -16.04 -14.31 -25.42
CA LYS A 579 -15.51 -15.68 -25.21
C LYS A 579 -14.53 -15.79 -24.04
N GLU A 580 -13.87 -14.69 -23.65
CA GLU A 580 -12.75 -14.76 -22.69
C GLU A 580 -12.96 -13.95 -21.42
N VAL A 581 -13.76 -12.88 -21.48
CA VAL A 581 -14.05 -11.93 -20.41
C VAL A 581 -15.55 -11.89 -20.18
N CYS A 582 -15.96 -11.82 -18.92
CA CYS A 582 -17.32 -11.50 -18.52
C CYS A 582 -17.28 -10.48 -17.38
N PRO A 583 -18.33 -9.65 -17.20
CA PRO A 583 -18.44 -8.77 -16.05
C PRO A 583 -18.29 -9.55 -14.74
N ASP A 584 -17.64 -8.93 -13.76
CA ASP A 584 -17.50 -9.56 -12.45
C ASP A 584 -18.82 -9.56 -11.66
N GLU A 585 -19.60 -10.63 -11.82
CA GLU A 585 -20.88 -10.85 -11.12
C GLU A 585 -20.75 -10.89 -9.58
N GLN A 586 -19.52 -10.97 -9.02
CA GLN A 586 -19.27 -11.00 -7.58
C GLN A 586 -19.27 -9.60 -6.95
N GLY A 587 -19.32 -8.55 -7.77
CA GLY A 587 -19.40 -7.15 -7.37
C GLY A 587 -18.03 -6.57 -6.99
N GLY A 588 -17.77 -5.36 -7.47
CA GLY A 588 -16.58 -4.54 -7.22
C GLY A 588 -16.88 -3.12 -7.69
N GLY A 589 -16.23 -2.12 -7.08
CA GLY A 589 -16.37 -0.73 -7.55
C GLY A 589 -15.64 -0.51 -8.88
N THR A 590 -16.13 0.42 -9.66
CA THR A 590 -15.51 1.00 -10.87
C THR A 590 -14.28 1.86 -10.54
N TYR A 591 -13.14 1.20 -10.31
CA TYR A 591 -11.86 1.86 -10.05
C TYR A 591 -11.10 2.17 -11.35
N ILE A 592 -11.26 3.40 -11.84
CA ILE A 592 -10.68 3.81 -13.13
C ILE A 592 -9.26 4.36 -12.95
N SER A 593 -8.94 4.97 -11.81
CA SER A 593 -7.68 5.73 -11.64
C SER A 593 -6.44 4.86 -11.82
N THR A 594 -6.42 3.65 -11.27
CA THR A 594 -5.24 2.76 -11.36
C THR A 594 -4.93 2.39 -12.81
N ARG A 595 -5.97 2.12 -13.60
CA ARG A 595 -5.81 1.71 -15.00
C ARG A 595 -5.45 2.89 -15.89
N LEU A 596 -6.04 4.07 -15.64
CA LEU A 596 -5.58 5.31 -16.29
C LEU A 596 -4.11 5.60 -16.01
N TRP A 597 -3.64 5.36 -14.79
CA TRP A 597 -2.23 5.51 -14.45
C TRP A 597 -1.34 4.57 -15.28
N ASP A 598 -1.69 3.28 -15.32
CA ASP A 598 -0.94 2.24 -16.02
C ASP A 598 -0.85 2.49 -17.53
N ILE A 599 -1.85 3.13 -18.13
CA ILE A 599 -1.88 3.45 -19.55
C ILE A 599 -1.16 4.79 -19.83
N LEU A 600 -1.62 5.86 -19.16
CA LEU A 600 -1.20 7.23 -19.51
C LEU A 600 0.22 7.55 -19.06
N CYS A 601 0.64 7.10 -17.87
CA CYS A 601 1.94 7.48 -17.35
C CYS A 601 3.11 6.88 -18.14
N PRO A 602 3.11 5.58 -18.48
CA PRO A 602 4.13 5.02 -19.36
C PRO A 602 4.18 5.70 -20.74
N TYR A 603 3.02 6.07 -21.30
CA TYR A 603 2.98 6.81 -22.55
C TYR A 603 3.66 8.20 -22.44
N VAL A 604 3.30 9.00 -21.42
CA VAL A 604 3.88 10.33 -21.23
C VAL A 604 5.38 10.23 -20.90
N ASP A 605 5.81 9.22 -20.14
CA ASP A 605 7.24 8.97 -19.88
C ASP A 605 8.02 8.69 -21.17
N ARG A 606 7.45 7.92 -22.11
CA ARG A 606 8.05 7.70 -23.44
C ARG A 606 8.11 8.99 -24.25
N PHE A 607 7.07 9.83 -24.19
CA PHE A 607 7.02 11.10 -24.90
C PHE A 607 8.02 12.12 -24.35
N GLU A 608 8.14 12.22 -23.02
CA GLU A 608 9.11 13.05 -22.32
C GLU A 608 10.55 12.63 -22.63
N ALA A 609 10.84 11.32 -22.62
CA ALA A 609 12.13 10.78 -23.00
C ALA A 609 12.49 11.15 -24.45
N TRP A 610 11.53 11.06 -25.37
CA TRP A 610 11.72 11.47 -26.75
C TRP A 610 11.95 12.98 -26.91
N LYS A 611 11.19 13.84 -26.22
CA LYS A 611 11.39 15.30 -26.21
C LYS A 611 12.78 15.67 -25.69
N THR A 612 13.21 15.04 -24.59
CA THR A 612 14.54 15.24 -24.00
C THR A 612 15.64 14.81 -24.96
N TRP A 613 15.45 13.68 -25.65
CA TRP A 613 16.36 13.24 -26.69
C TRP A 613 16.41 14.22 -27.87
N GLN A 614 15.25 14.72 -28.34
CA GLN A 614 15.15 15.68 -29.44
C GLN A 614 15.90 17.00 -29.14
N SER A 615 15.84 17.48 -27.89
CA SER A 615 16.54 18.68 -27.45
C SER A 615 18.04 18.47 -27.18
N SER A 616 18.52 17.23 -27.17
CA SER A 616 19.92 16.91 -26.93
C SER A 616 20.79 17.20 -28.16
N ARG A 617 21.98 17.78 -27.93
CA ARG A 617 23.00 17.98 -28.96
C ARG A 617 23.91 16.76 -29.17
N ASP A 618 23.75 15.73 -28.35
CA ASP A 618 24.58 14.52 -28.38
C ASP A 618 24.11 13.56 -29.48
N ARG A 619 24.82 13.59 -30.62
CA ARG A 619 24.56 12.74 -31.79
C ARG A 619 25.00 11.28 -31.61
N SER A 620 25.65 10.93 -30.49
CA SER A 620 26.04 9.56 -30.19
C SER A 620 24.89 8.71 -29.61
N ARG A 621 23.81 9.35 -29.14
CA ARG A 621 22.65 8.64 -28.58
C ARG A 621 21.82 7.97 -29.69
N PRO A 622 21.29 6.76 -29.44
CA PRO A 622 20.46 6.06 -30.42
C PRO A 622 19.21 6.87 -30.77
N LYS A 623 18.84 6.86 -32.05
CA LYS A 623 17.67 7.62 -32.56
C LYS A 623 16.38 7.09 -31.93
N MET A 624 15.65 7.93 -31.22
CA MET A 624 14.34 7.59 -30.67
C MET A 624 13.21 7.96 -31.64
N LYS A 625 12.25 7.04 -31.83
CA LYS A 625 11.01 7.31 -32.56
C LYS A 625 10.10 8.16 -31.68
N LYS A 626 9.46 9.19 -32.26
CA LYS A 626 8.42 9.95 -31.57
C LYS A 626 7.24 9.02 -31.28
N PRO A 627 6.73 8.93 -30.04
CA PRO A 627 5.45 8.28 -29.79
C PRO A 627 4.35 8.92 -30.64
N ARG A 628 3.50 8.10 -31.26
CA ARG A 628 2.30 8.58 -31.95
C ARG A 628 1.36 9.21 -30.92
N MET A 629 0.38 9.98 -31.38
CA MET A 629 -0.57 10.61 -30.46
C MET A 629 -1.46 9.53 -29.83
N LEU A 630 -1.98 9.74 -28.62
CA LEU A 630 -2.78 8.72 -27.93
C LEU A 630 -4.26 9.08 -27.99
N ASN A 631 -5.08 8.13 -28.44
CA ASN A 631 -6.54 8.18 -28.34
C ASN A 631 -7.01 7.11 -27.35
N LEU A 632 -7.28 7.50 -26.11
CA LEU A 632 -7.77 6.59 -25.06
C LEU A 632 -9.29 6.66 -24.98
N ILE A 633 -9.98 5.57 -25.29
CA ILE A 633 -11.44 5.46 -25.20
C ILE A 633 -11.79 4.62 -23.97
N VAL A 634 -12.37 5.25 -22.96
CA VAL A 634 -12.85 4.63 -21.73
C VAL A 634 -14.34 4.37 -21.85
N ILE A 635 -14.77 3.12 -21.80
CA ILE A 635 -16.20 2.74 -21.89
C ILE A 635 -16.63 2.19 -20.53
N THR A 636 -17.55 2.89 -19.86
CA THR A 636 -17.98 2.61 -18.47
C THR A 636 -19.45 2.98 -18.28
N ASP A 637 -20.13 2.34 -17.33
CA ASP A 637 -21.53 2.63 -17.03
C ASP A 637 -21.74 3.66 -15.90
N GLY A 638 -20.71 3.86 -15.08
CA GLY A 638 -20.86 4.49 -13.77
C GLY A 638 -19.83 5.57 -13.50
N ALA A 639 -20.08 6.31 -12.42
CA ALA A 639 -19.10 7.23 -11.89
C ALA A 639 -18.03 6.45 -11.13
N ALA A 640 -16.75 6.67 -11.44
CA ALA A 640 -15.68 5.95 -10.75
C ALA A 640 -15.75 6.18 -9.23
N GLU A 641 -15.41 5.18 -8.43
CA GLU A 641 -15.38 5.29 -6.97
C GLU A 641 -14.16 6.07 -6.49
N ASP A 642 -13.14 6.18 -7.35
CA ASP A 642 -11.91 6.93 -7.18
C ASP A 642 -11.89 8.22 -8.03
N LYS A 643 -13.03 8.95 -8.06
CA LYS A 643 -13.21 10.21 -8.81
C LYS A 643 -12.05 11.19 -8.69
N GLU A 644 -11.56 11.41 -7.47
CA GLU A 644 -10.44 12.32 -7.20
C GLU A 644 -9.14 11.80 -7.82
N GLY A 645 -8.90 10.48 -7.77
CA GLY A 645 -7.74 9.86 -8.40
C GLY A 645 -7.77 9.96 -9.92
N VAL A 646 -8.93 9.80 -10.53
CA VAL A 646 -9.13 10.00 -11.98
C VAL A 646 -8.79 11.43 -12.37
N GLU A 647 -9.36 12.41 -11.66
CA GLU A 647 -9.09 13.84 -11.88
C GLU A 647 -7.59 14.16 -11.73
N ASP A 648 -6.96 13.69 -10.64
CA ASP A 648 -5.55 13.94 -10.35
C ASP A 648 -4.63 13.43 -11.48
N ILE A 649 -4.92 12.26 -12.03
CA ILE A 649 -4.12 11.66 -13.10
C ILE A 649 -4.25 12.46 -14.40
N ILE A 650 -5.47 12.81 -14.78
CA ILE A 650 -5.75 13.59 -15.98
C ILE A 650 -5.06 14.96 -15.88
N VAL A 651 -5.19 15.64 -14.75
CA VAL A 651 -4.54 16.94 -14.50
C VAL A 651 -3.02 16.81 -14.52
N ASN A 652 -2.46 15.77 -13.91
CA ASN A 652 -1.02 15.52 -13.95
C ASN A 652 -0.52 15.32 -15.39
N VAL A 653 -1.21 14.49 -16.18
CA VAL A 653 -0.88 14.26 -17.60
C VAL A 653 -0.96 15.57 -18.40
N ALA A 654 -2.02 16.36 -18.22
CA ALA A 654 -2.20 17.64 -18.89
C ALA A 654 -1.05 18.62 -18.57
N LYS A 655 -0.71 18.79 -17.29
CA LYS A 655 0.42 19.64 -16.84
C LYS A 655 1.76 19.19 -17.42
N ARG A 656 2.02 17.88 -17.43
CA ARG A 656 3.24 17.31 -18.01
C ARG A 656 3.32 17.62 -19.50
N LEU A 657 2.24 17.43 -20.25
CA LEU A 657 2.18 17.75 -21.68
C LEU A 657 2.38 19.25 -21.95
N ASP A 658 1.81 20.13 -21.13
CA ASP A 658 2.01 21.58 -21.24
C ASP A 658 3.48 21.97 -20.99
N SER A 659 4.10 21.44 -19.94
CA SER A 659 5.52 21.70 -19.65
C SER A 659 6.46 21.24 -20.77
N LEU A 660 6.08 20.20 -21.52
CA LEU A 660 6.83 19.68 -22.66
C LEU A 660 6.53 20.42 -23.97
N SER A 661 5.64 21.42 -23.94
CA SER A 661 5.09 22.08 -25.13
C SER A 661 4.64 21.03 -26.15
N ALA A 662 3.86 20.05 -25.69
CA ALA A 662 3.30 19.00 -26.52
C ALA A 662 2.22 19.56 -27.45
N HIS A 663 2.03 18.92 -28.61
CA HIS A 663 0.91 19.23 -29.50
C HIS A 663 -0.41 19.13 -28.72
N PRO A 664 -1.43 20.00 -28.96
CA PRO A 664 -2.69 19.95 -28.21
C PRO A 664 -3.30 18.55 -28.20
N ASN A 665 -3.32 17.90 -29.35
CA ASN A 665 -3.91 16.57 -29.53
C ASN A 665 -2.92 15.42 -29.20
N GLN A 666 -1.86 15.65 -28.41
CA GLN A 666 -0.89 14.58 -28.11
C GLN A 666 -1.51 13.45 -27.29
N VAL A 667 -2.50 13.76 -26.44
CA VAL A 667 -3.32 12.81 -25.69
C VAL A 667 -4.76 13.31 -25.74
N GLY A 668 -5.68 12.43 -26.13
CA GLY A 668 -7.12 12.59 -25.97
C GLY A 668 -7.68 11.43 -25.16
N ILE A 669 -8.56 11.73 -24.21
CA ILE A 669 -9.30 10.78 -23.38
C ILE A 669 -10.78 10.95 -23.68
N GLN A 670 -11.40 9.95 -24.28
CA GLN A 670 -12.83 9.91 -24.54
C GLN A 670 -13.51 9.03 -23.51
N PHE A 671 -14.42 9.59 -22.72
CA PHE A 671 -15.36 8.77 -21.94
C PHE A 671 -16.63 8.49 -22.75
N LEU A 672 -16.98 7.21 -22.85
CA LEU A 672 -18.24 6.75 -23.44
C LEU A 672 -19.08 6.11 -22.33
N GLN A 673 -20.14 6.79 -21.93
CA GLN A 673 -21.02 6.33 -20.87
C GLN A 673 -22.04 5.32 -21.40
N ILE A 674 -22.12 4.14 -20.80
CA ILE A 674 -23.18 3.16 -21.02
C ILE A 674 -24.29 3.36 -19.96
N GLY A 675 -25.56 3.21 -20.35
CA GLY A 675 -26.67 3.35 -19.40
C GLY A 675 -27.05 4.81 -19.13
N LYS A 676 -27.86 5.04 -18.08
CA LYS A 676 -28.56 6.32 -17.83
C LYS A 676 -28.35 6.89 -16.43
N ASP A 677 -27.25 6.52 -15.78
CA ASP A 677 -26.92 7.08 -14.48
C ASP A 677 -26.63 8.60 -14.59
N ASP A 678 -27.52 9.40 -14.02
CA ASP A 678 -27.42 10.87 -13.98
C ASP A 678 -26.22 11.36 -13.15
N ASP A 679 -25.83 10.63 -12.10
CA ASP A 679 -24.69 10.96 -11.26
C ASP A 679 -23.38 10.69 -11.99
N ALA A 680 -23.31 9.59 -12.74
CA ALA A 680 -22.23 9.30 -13.66
C ALA A 680 -22.13 10.35 -14.77
N ALA A 681 -23.25 10.71 -15.39
CA ALA A 681 -23.29 11.73 -16.44
C ALA A 681 -22.82 13.10 -15.93
N ARG A 682 -23.25 13.50 -14.73
CA ARG A 682 -22.78 14.75 -14.10
C ARG A 682 -21.29 14.72 -13.78
N TRP A 683 -20.78 13.60 -13.29
CA TRP A 683 -19.36 13.46 -12.99
C TRP A 683 -18.49 13.47 -14.26
N LEU A 684 -18.84 12.71 -15.29
CA LEU A 684 -18.10 12.70 -16.55
C LEU A 684 -18.08 14.08 -17.21
N ARG A 685 -19.20 14.81 -17.20
CA ARG A 685 -19.24 16.21 -17.66
C ARG A 685 -18.30 17.12 -16.88
N SER A 686 -18.15 16.89 -15.57
CA SER A 686 -17.20 17.67 -14.77
C SER A 686 -15.74 17.42 -15.15
N LEU A 687 -15.41 16.26 -15.72
CA LEU A 687 -14.05 15.97 -16.21
C LEU A 687 -13.74 16.68 -17.55
N ASP A 688 -14.76 16.90 -18.37
CA ASP A 688 -14.66 17.60 -19.66
C ASP A 688 -14.59 19.13 -19.45
N ASP A 689 -15.63 19.72 -18.86
CA ASP A 689 -15.80 21.17 -18.81
C ASP A 689 -14.98 21.84 -17.69
N ALA A 690 -14.91 21.21 -16.51
CA ALA A 690 -14.46 21.91 -15.30
C ALA A 690 -12.95 21.83 -15.06
N LEU A 691 -12.25 20.83 -15.62
CA LEU A 691 -10.82 20.63 -15.33
C LEU A 691 -9.94 21.76 -15.86
N LYS A 692 -10.26 22.23 -17.06
CA LYS A 692 -9.54 23.33 -17.71
C LYS A 692 -9.59 24.61 -16.87
N GLU A 693 -10.79 24.99 -16.43
CA GLU A 693 -10.99 26.20 -15.62
C GLU A 693 -10.42 26.04 -14.20
N LYS A 694 -10.71 24.91 -13.55
CA LYS A 694 -10.31 24.64 -12.17
C LYS A 694 -8.79 24.55 -12.00
N HIS A 695 -8.09 23.95 -12.96
CA HIS A 695 -6.65 23.66 -12.84
C HIS A 695 -5.75 24.44 -13.80
N SER A 696 -6.33 25.25 -14.70
CA SER A 696 -5.59 26.02 -15.71
C SER A 696 -4.67 25.13 -16.56
N VAL A 697 -5.21 24.00 -17.03
CA VAL A 697 -4.51 23.01 -17.85
C VAL A 697 -5.12 22.90 -19.24
N ARG A 698 -4.39 22.31 -20.18
CA ARG A 698 -4.96 21.93 -21.48
C ARG A 698 -6.15 20.98 -21.33
N ASP A 699 -7.05 21.09 -22.30
CA ASP A 699 -8.24 20.28 -22.39
C ASP A 699 -7.95 18.99 -23.17
N ILE A 700 -8.12 17.85 -22.51
CA ILE A 700 -7.75 16.52 -23.05
C ILE A 700 -8.84 15.47 -22.83
N VAL A 701 -9.96 15.81 -22.19
CA VAL A 701 -11.08 14.89 -21.91
C VAL A 701 -12.32 15.32 -22.69
N ASP A 702 -13.00 14.40 -23.39
CA ASP A 702 -14.37 14.61 -23.91
C ASP A 702 -15.27 13.49 -23.38
N THR A 703 -16.56 13.75 -23.22
CA THR A 703 -17.52 12.74 -22.74
C THR A 703 -18.77 12.66 -23.61
N ARG A 704 -19.25 11.43 -23.87
CA ARG A 704 -20.49 11.18 -24.62
C ARG A 704 -21.29 10.01 -24.04
N PRO A 705 -22.62 10.09 -24.02
CA PRO A 705 -23.45 8.91 -23.79
C PRO A 705 -23.47 7.99 -25.02
N TRP A 706 -23.62 6.70 -24.78
CA TRP A 706 -23.88 5.70 -25.81
C TRP A 706 -25.38 5.44 -25.95
N ASP A 707 -25.87 5.57 -27.18
CA ASP A 707 -27.21 5.17 -27.57
C ASP A 707 -27.15 4.24 -28.77
N SER A 708 -27.57 2.98 -28.60
CA SER A 708 -27.58 2.01 -29.68
C SER A 708 -28.44 2.48 -30.87
N PRO A 709 -27.94 2.38 -32.10
CA PRO A 709 -28.71 2.77 -33.27
C PRO A 709 -29.86 1.79 -33.52
N ARG A 710 -31.03 2.30 -33.93
CA ARG A 710 -32.07 1.49 -34.56
C ARG A 710 -31.79 1.26 -36.04
N VAL A 711 -31.14 2.24 -36.69
CA VAL A 711 -30.75 2.24 -38.11
C VAL A 711 -29.41 2.96 -38.23
N ILE A 712 -28.54 2.50 -39.14
CA ILE A 712 -27.29 3.18 -39.49
C ILE A 712 -27.60 4.34 -40.45
N ASP A 713 -27.96 5.48 -39.90
CA ASP A 713 -28.29 6.70 -40.64
C ASP A 713 -27.19 7.77 -40.53
N LYS A 714 -27.41 8.93 -41.16
CA LYS A 714 -26.46 10.05 -41.10
C LYS A 714 -26.22 10.54 -39.65
N PRO A 715 -27.26 10.81 -38.82
CA PRO A 715 -27.08 11.19 -37.42
C PRO A 715 -26.23 10.20 -36.60
N PHE A 716 -26.42 8.89 -36.78
CA PHE A 716 -25.60 7.91 -36.07
C PHE A 716 -24.13 7.96 -36.49
N ARG A 717 -23.83 8.13 -37.78
CA ARG A 717 -22.44 8.27 -38.26
C ARG A 717 -21.78 9.55 -37.74
N GLU A 718 -22.53 10.63 -37.60
CA GLU A 718 -22.06 11.88 -36.98
C GLU A 718 -21.72 11.65 -35.50
N ARG A 719 -22.58 10.94 -34.75
CA ARG A 719 -22.27 10.54 -33.36
C ARG A 719 -21.04 9.64 -33.28
N LEU A 720 -20.89 8.65 -34.16
CA LEU A 720 -19.68 7.82 -34.22
C LEU A 720 -18.42 8.63 -34.50
N THR A 721 -18.53 9.68 -35.33
CA THR A 721 -17.42 10.61 -35.58
C THR A 721 -17.05 11.36 -34.31
N GLN A 722 -18.04 11.84 -33.55
CA GLN A 722 -17.82 12.50 -32.26
C GLN A 722 -17.21 11.54 -31.22
N ILE A 723 -17.69 10.30 -31.13
CA ILE A 723 -17.14 9.30 -30.20
C ILE A 723 -15.67 8.98 -30.52
N LEU A 724 -15.31 8.84 -31.80
CA LEU A 724 -13.95 8.44 -32.18
C LEU A 724 -12.97 9.61 -32.27
N LEU A 725 -13.45 10.84 -32.50
CA LEU A 725 -12.61 12.01 -32.76
C LEU A 725 -12.78 13.17 -31.78
N GLY A 726 -13.76 13.14 -30.87
CA GLY A 726 -14.07 14.25 -29.95
C GLY A 726 -12.86 14.65 -29.12
N ALA A 727 -12.27 13.71 -28.40
CA ALA A 727 -11.03 13.95 -27.65
C ALA A 727 -9.78 14.19 -28.52
N VAL A 728 -9.86 13.94 -29.83
CA VAL A 728 -8.72 13.91 -30.79
C VAL A 728 -8.65 15.15 -31.68
N ASN A 729 -9.77 15.81 -31.99
CA ASN A 729 -9.85 16.93 -32.93
C ASN A 729 -10.63 18.13 -32.40
N ARG A 730 -10.07 18.79 -31.36
CA ARG A 730 -10.62 19.98 -30.68
C ARG A 730 -10.90 21.19 -31.58
N ALA A 731 -10.40 21.22 -32.82
CA ALA A 731 -10.72 22.29 -33.77
C ALA A 731 -12.18 22.22 -34.27
N GLN A 732 -12.85 21.07 -34.16
CA GLN A 732 -14.27 20.92 -34.51
C GLN A 732 -15.22 21.31 -33.37
N ASP A 733 -14.82 21.21 -32.10
CA ASP A 733 -15.68 21.53 -30.95
C ASP A 733 -15.98 23.03 -30.81
N CYS A 734 -15.05 23.90 -31.20
CA CYS A 734 -15.29 25.35 -31.22
C CYS A 734 -16.37 25.79 -32.23
N ALA A 735 -16.76 24.95 -33.19
CA ALA A 735 -17.78 25.26 -34.18
C ALA A 735 -19.18 24.78 -33.78
N GLY A 736 -19.30 23.75 -32.93
CA GLY A 736 -20.59 23.14 -32.56
C GLY A 736 -21.38 23.90 -31.48
N ASN A 737 -20.70 24.60 -30.57
CA ASN A 737 -21.35 25.33 -29.48
C ASN A 737 -21.90 26.72 -29.88
N ALA A 738 -21.71 27.15 -31.12
CA ALA A 738 -22.25 28.41 -31.62
C ALA A 738 -23.66 28.29 -32.24
N GLU A 739 -24.23 27.08 -32.36
CA GLU A 739 -25.55 26.85 -32.96
C GLU A 739 -26.63 26.39 -31.96
N MET A 740 -26.32 26.33 -30.65
CA MET A 740 -27.28 25.97 -29.59
C MET A 740 -27.41 26.99 -28.44
N GLU A 741 -26.90 28.20 -28.59
CA GLU A 741 -27.37 29.41 -27.88
C GLU A 741 -28.19 30.28 -28.84
#